data_AF-A0A9E6XU28-F1
#
_entry.id   AF-A0A9E6XU28-F1
#
_cell.length_a   1.000
_cell.length_b   1.000
_cell.length_c   1.000
_cell.angle_alpha   90.00
_cell.angle_beta   90.00
_cell.angle_gamma   90.00
#
_symmetry.space_group_name_H-M   'P 1'
#
loop_
_entity.id
_entity.type
_entity.pdbx_description
1 polymer ?
#
loop_
_entity_poly.entity_id
_entity_poly.type
_entity_poly.pdbx_seq_one_letter_code
_entity_poly.pdbx_strand_id
1 'polypeptide(L)'
;MAGVVVAALLASAPAVAGAATAKIRNGTLTYTAAPGEANVLSVKFASGAFVLSDSGALITPGTGCTARAPAHLVTCSAVDLDGIGAALGDGGDALKVDASVPLGVAALGGAGDDVLRGGPQADSLSGGPGADRLDGAAGADVLRGGDDVDTADYSTRTQAVGVTLDAVAGDGEAGEGDLVDSTVENVTGGAGPDVLVGDAHANRLLGGGGDDTLQGMGGADVLDGGGGGNTATYRERTGPVVASLDDVANDGAPGEKDLLTRVQNLVGGTGADTLTGSANANRLDGGPGADRLDALAGPDTVRGGTGSDVVLLGTGNDAFDWLPGDSSDVVEGQGDNDTLRFSGANIGEHFDLSANGGRLRLLRDVGNVSMDVGGVEQVDLRAAGGADAIAVHDLAGTNVKSVRLDLAAGGMPDAGDGQPDVVDVAGTNGIDAIAVGTAGDETVVSGLPAPVAVAHADDPGDVLRVDGAGGSDAVVADSAPMPVAVLGGDGTDTVTALGTGGPDAFTLSPQAPEVLVSRTDLRLSVQAERLAVQGLGGDDSILAGNGIAGLGIALTLDGAAGSDTIQGSDGADTILGGDDADTIRGGRGGDLALLGAGDDSFGWAPGDGSDTVEGQAGADTLRFDGANIAEIIDLSANGGRLRLTRNVASVVMDVDGAERIDVHALGGADALSVHDLTGTAVTDATFDLAAFGTTMGDGQADTVNVDATQGADVATVAGDASGVAVAGLASRVSIVGQEAALDTLAVRLLAGDDVLDASGLAADGIRLSGAGGDGDDVLIGSAGADALFGDAGDDVLIGGPGNDALDGGPGDNIVIQD
;
A
#
# COMPACT_ATOMS: atom_id res chain seq x y z
N MET A 1 13.49 -47.27 98.89
CA MET A 1 14.27 -46.33 99.73
C MET A 1 14.21 -45.00 99.01
N ALA A 2 13.20 -44.17 99.26
CA ALA A 2 13.17 -43.09 100.28
C ALA A 2 14.05 -41.89 99.84
N GLY A 3 13.56 -40.67 99.64
CA GLY A 3 12.34 -40.08 100.19
C GLY A 3 11.80 -38.83 99.48
N VAL A 4 10.68 -38.38 100.06
CA VAL A 4 9.80 -37.25 99.73
C VAL A 4 10.15 -36.05 100.61
N VAL A 5 10.15 -34.81 100.09
CA VAL A 5 9.72 -33.53 100.72
C VAL A 5 9.44 -32.53 99.58
N VAL A 6 8.18 -32.22 99.24
CA VAL A 6 7.33 -31.05 99.61
C VAL A 6 7.83 -29.67 99.12
N ALA A 7 6.92 -29.01 98.40
CA ALA A 7 7.00 -27.71 97.74
C ALA A 7 7.27 -26.52 98.67
N ALA A 8 7.93 -25.50 98.11
CA ALA A 8 7.75 -24.11 98.50
C ALA A 8 7.28 -23.32 97.28
N LEU A 9 6.03 -22.86 97.32
CA LEU A 9 5.52 -21.75 96.54
C LEU A 9 6.45 -20.54 96.78
N LEU A 10 7.14 -20.09 95.74
CA LEU A 10 7.53 -18.70 95.60
C LEU A 10 6.74 -18.18 94.41
N ALA A 11 5.63 -17.53 94.70
CA ALA A 11 5.04 -16.58 93.78
C ALA A 11 6.13 -15.54 93.48
N SER A 12 6.74 -15.63 92.30
CA SER A 12 7.49 -14.50 91.75
C SER A 12 6.48 -13.39 91.54
N ALA A 13 6.74 -12.26 92.21
CA ALA A 13 5.97 -11.03 92.11
C ALA A 13 5.67 -10.67 90.65
N PRO A 14 4.53 -10.02 90.36
CA PRO A 14 4.31 -9.45 89.03
C PRO A 14 5.48 -8.52 88.72
N ALA A 15 6.15 -8.77 87.60
CA ALA A 15 7.11 -7.82 87.05
C ALA A 15 6.38 -6.48 86.90
N VAL A 16 6.92 -5.43 87.49
CA VAL A 16 6.51 -4.07 87.16
C VAL A 16 6.90 -3.90 85.70
N ALA A 17 5.91 -3.70 84.82
CA ALA A 17 6.15 -3.31 83.43
C ALA A 17 7.18 -2.18 83.41
N GLY A 18 8.30 -2.41 82.74
CA GLY A 18 9.29 -1.36 82.55
C GLY A 18 8.68 -0.25 81.72
N ALA A 19 9.06 0.99 81.97
CA ALA A 19 8.70 2.09 81.08
C ALA A 19 9.80 2.25 80.03
N ALA A 20 9.43 2.39 78.76
CA ALA A 20 10.32 2.78 77.69
C ALA A 20 11.03 4.10 78.04
N THR A 21 12.17 4.40 77.42
CA THR A 21 12.92 5.63 77.70
C THR A 21 13.18 6.42 76.43
N ALA A 22 12.96 7.74 76.48
CA ALA A 22 13.31 8.68 75.40
C ALA A 22 14.28 9.74 75.91
N LYS A 23 15.47 9.85 75.31
CA LYS A 23 16.53 10.78 75.77
C LYS A 23 17.40 11.26 74.61
N ILE A 24 17.97 12.45 74.75
CA ILE A 24 18.97 12.99 73.83
C ILE A 24 20.37 12.71 74.36
N ARG A 25 21.24 12.14 73.53
CA ARG A 25 22.66 11.92 73.84
C ARG A 25 23.51 12.12 72.59
N ASN A 26 24.55 12.95 72.69
CA ASN A 26 25.52 13.18 71.61
C ASN A 26 24.88 13.52 70.25
N GLY A 27 23.85 14.37 70.23
CA GLY A 27 23.17 14.75 68.99
C GLY A 27 22.14 13.75 68.46
N THR A 28 21.91 12.62 69.15
CA THR A 28 20.87 11.65 68.73
C THR A 28 19.73 11.62 69.74
N LEU A 29 18.49 11.67 69.25
CA LEU A 29 17.30 11.37 70.03
C LEU A 29 17.08 9.85 70.04
N THR A 30 17.28 9.20 71.18
CA THR A 30 17.14 7.74 71.30
C THR A 30 15.87 7.37 72.05
N TYR A 31 15.04 6.53 71.44
CA TYR A 31 14.00 5.74 72.08
C TYR A 31 14.52 4.32 72.33
N THR A 32 14.26 3.78 73.52
CA THR A 32 14.54 2.38 73.87
C THR A 32 13.34 1.83 74.61
N ALA A 33 12.71 0.80 74.04
CA ALA A 33 11.58 0.11 74.63
C ALA A 33 11.94 -0.59 75.94
N ALA A 34 10.90 -0.97 76.68
CA ALA A 34 11.03 -1.83 77.85
C ALA A 34 10.70 -3.28 77.47
N PRO A 35 11.36 -4.29 78.08
CA PRO A 35 11.11 -5.69 77.72
C PRO A 35 9.68 -6.17 78.03
N GLY A 36 9.12 -6.98 77.14
CA GLY A 36 7.91 -7.79 77.35
C GLY A 36 6.58 -7.13 76.96
N GLU A 37 6.59 -6.09 76.12
CA GLU A 37 5.40 -5.40 75.61
C GLU A 37 5.55 -5.12 74.10
N ALA A 38 4.46 -5.18 73.33
CA ALA A 38 4.44 -4.75 71.93
C ALA A 38 4.36 -3.21 71.87
N ASN A 39 5.43 -2.58 71.40
CA ASN A 39 5.64 -1.14 71.36
C ASN A 39 5.13 -0.59 70.02
N VAL A 40 4.36 0.49 70.05
CA VAL A 40 3.83 1.13 68.83
C VAL A 40 4.26 2.58 68.86
N LEU A 41 5.50 2.82 68.45
CA LEU A 41 6.15 4.11 68.48
C LEU A 41 5.74 4.95 67.27
N SER A 42 5.21 6.15 67.52
CA SER A 42 5.05 7.20 66.50
C SER A 42 5.95 8.38 66.79
N VAL A 43 6.64 8.87 65.76
CA VAL A 43 7.55 10.02 65.83
C VAL A 43 7.04 11.13 64.92
N LYS A 44 6.85 12.34 65.47
CA LYS A 44 6.39 13.52 64.72
C LYS A 44 7.23 14.74 65.03
N PHE A 45 7.37 15.67 64.09
CA PHE A 45 7.97 16.97 64.34
C PHE A 45 6.91 18.06 64.26
N ALA A 46 6.64 18.72 65.39
CA ALA A 46 5.60 19.73 65.48
C ALA A 46 6.02 20.87 66.40
N SER A 47 5.75 22.11 65.96
CA SER A 47 6.02 23.32 66.75
C SER A 47 7.48 23.45 67.23
N GLY A 48 8.44 22.99 66.43
CA GLY A 48 9.88 23.09 66.74
C GLY A 48 10.39 22.06 67.75
N ALA A 49 9.66 20.96 67.97
CA ALA A 49 10.05 19.88 68.87
C ALA A 49 9.65 18.51 68.31
N PHE A 50 10.36 17.47 68.73
CA PHE A 50 10.00 16.09 68.42
C PHE A 50 8.96 15.59 69.43
N VAL A 51 7.92 14.95 68.93
CA VAL A 51 6.83 14.36 69.72
C VAL A 51 6.86 12.87 69.50
N LEU A 52 7.14 12.12 70.56
CA LEU A 52 7.14 10.67 70.58
C LEU A 52 5.91 10.20 71.34
N SER A 53 5.17 9.27 70.76
CA SER A 53 4.06 8.60 71.43
C SER A 53 4.16 7.10 71.25
N ASP A 54 3.88 6.35 72.31
CA ASP A 54 3.91 4.89 72.28
C ASP A 54 2.60 4.34 72.85
N SER A 55 1.74 3.75 72.03
CA SER A 55 0.47 3.22 72.55
C SER A 55 0.61 1.90 73.32
N GLY A 56 1.78 1.27 73.28
CA GLY A 56 2.10 0.01 73.96
C GLY A 56 2.67 0.20 75.36
N ALA A 57 3.54 1.20 75.56
CA ALA A 57 4.26 1.40 76.81
C ALA A 57 4.23 2.85 77.34
N LEU A 58 4.49 3.01 78.64
CA LEU A 58 4.76 4.33 79.22
C LEU A 58 6.16 4.80 78.80
N ILE A 59 6.31 6.08 78.44
CA ILE A 59 7.62 6.65 78.08
C ILE A 59 8.15 7.50 79.24
N THR A 60 9.25 7.06 79.85
CA THR A 60 10.00 7.84 80.83
C THR A 60 10.92 8.84 80.12
N PRO A 61 10.71 10.16 80.29
CA PRO A 61 11.56 11.17 79.67
C PRO A 61 12.93 11.22 80.35
N GLY A 62 13.99 11.12 79.55
CA GLY A 62 15.36 11.39 79.96
C GLY A 62 15.81 12.81 79.59
N THR A 63 17.13 13.02 79.55
CA THR A 63 17.73 14.32 79.22
C THR A 63 17.23 14.86 77.88
N GLY A 64 16.81 16.14 77.86
CA GLY A 64 16.34 16.80 76.65
C GLY A 64 14.87 16.52 76.27
N CYS A 65 14.17 15.70 77.05
CA CYS A 65 12.79 15.31 76.84
C CYS A 65 11.91 15.63 78.06
N THR A 66 10.62 15.86 77.81
CA THR A 66 9.63 16.21 78.84
C THR A 66 8.35 15.40 78.64
N ALA A 67 7.85 14.77 79.70
CA ALA A 67 6.59 14.03 79.66
C ALA A 67 5.41 14.98 79.41
N ARG A 68 4.44 14.52 78.62
CA ARG A 68 3.13 15.14 78.45
C ARG A 68 2.05 14.21 79.00
N ALA A 69 0.86 14.75 79.22
CA ALA A 69 -0.32 13.94 79.51
C ALA A 69 -1.01 13.60 78.17
N PRO A 70 -1.41 12.33 77.95
CA PRO A 70 -1.20 11.15 78.81
C PRO A 70 0.26 10.64 78.79
N ALA A 71 0.66 9.89 79.84
CA ALA A 71 2.05 9.54 80.18
C ALA A 71 2.80 8.62 79.17
N HIS A 72 2.18 8.30 78.04
CA HIS A 72 2.78 7.64 76.89
C HIS A 72 3.24 8.61 75.79
N LEU A 73 3.20 9.93 76.08
CA LEU A 73 3.56 11.00 75.16
C LEU A 73 4.72 11.82 75.75
N VAL A 74 5.79 12.00 74.97
CA VAL A 74 6.97 12.78 75.37
C VAL A 74 7.30 13.80 74.28
N THR A 75 7.76 14.98 74.69
CA THR A 75 8.29 16.00 73.78
C THR A 75 9.75 16.28 74.06
N CYS A 76 10.57 16.20 73.02
CA CYS A 76 12.02 16.36 73.06
C CYS A 76 12.46 17.61 72.29
N SER A 77 13.53 18.24 72.79
CA SER A 77 14.17 19.39 72.15
C SER A 77 14.64 19.05 70.73
N ALA A 78 14.57 20.02 69.82
CA ALA A 78 15.08 19.89 68.45
C ALA A 78 16.49 20.50 68.27
N VAL A 79 17.11 21.00 69.34
CA VAL A 79 18.40 21.71 69.28
C VAL A 79 19.54 20.70 69.16
N ASP A 80 20.41 20.92 68.17
CA ASP A 80 21.65 20.18 67.91
C ASP A 80 21.42 18.65 67.77
N LEU A 81 20.42 18.25 66.98
CA LEU A 81 20.17 16.84 66.65
C LEU A 81 20.60 16.51 65.22
N ASP A 82 21.34 15.42 65.09
CA ASP A 82 21.87 14.86 63.84
C ASP A 82 21.09 13.62 63.37
N GLY A 83 20.25 13.02 64.24
CA GLY A 83 19.45 11.84 63.90
C GLY A 83 18.57 11.31 65.03
N ILE A 84 17.77 10.31 64.71
CA ILE A 84 16.87 9.62 65.65
C ILE A 84 17.26 8.14 65.70
N GLY A 85 17.33 7.56 66.90
CA GLY A 85 17.54 6.13 67.10
C GLY A 85 16.33 5.50 67.79
N ALA A 86 15.82 4.40 67.27
CA ALA A 86 14.75 3.61 67.89
C ALA A 86 15.21 2.17 68.08
N ALA A 87 15.12 1.65 69.30
CA ALA A 87 15.30 0.22 69.58
C ALA A 87 14.00 -0.28 70.23
N LEU A 88 13.25 -1.11 69.50
CA LEU A 88 11.89 -1.53 69.87
C LEU A 88 11.87 -2.81 70.73
N GLY A 89 12.91 -3.65 70.64
CA GLY A 89 13.21 -4.62 71.69
C GLY A 89 12.73 -6.03 71.41
N ASP A 90 11.64 -6.47 72.03
CA ASP A 90 11.11 -7.82 71.94
C ASP A 90 9.58 -7.83 71.76
N GLY A 91 9.07 -8.83 71.05
CA GLY A 91 7.67 -8.86 70.60
C GLY A 91 7.52 -8.29 69.19
N GLY A 92 6.29 -8.29 68.66
CA GLY A 92 5.99 -7.63 67.39
C GLY A 92 5.69 -6.15 67.63
N ASP A 93 6.62 -5.29 67.24
CA ASP A 93 6.63 -3.85 67.46
C ASP A 93 6.30 -3.08 66.17
N ALA A 94 6.00 -1.79 66.31
CA ALA A 94 5.77 -0.91 65.18
C ALA A 94 6.42 0.45 65.36
N LEU A 95 7.12 0.91 64.33
CA LEU A 95 7.62 2.29 64.20
C LEU A 95 6.87 3.00 63.08
N LYS A 96 6.36 4.20 63.37
CA LYS A 96 5.79 5.11 62.37
C LYS A 96 6.38 6.50 62.49
N VAL A 97 7.26 6.84 61.55
CA VAL A 97 7.81 8.18 61.41
C VAL A 97 6.89 9.00 60.49
N ASP A 98 6.55 10.20 60.91
CA ASP A 98 5.69 11.12 60.17
C ASP A 98 6.50 11.96 59.18
N ALA A 99 5.92 12.30 58.03
CA ALA A 99 6.57 13.09 56.98
C ALA A 99 7.05 14.48 57.44
N SER A 100 6.62 14.96 58.61
CA SER A 100 7.15 16.19 59.21
C SER A 100 8.57 16.07 59.76
N VAL A 101 9.08 14.86 59.99
CA VAL A 101 10.36 14.60 60.66
C VAL A 101 11.53 14.94 59.72
N PRO A 102 12.39 15.93 60.05
CA PRO A 102 13.43 16.41 59.15
C PRO A 102 14.80 15.74 59.38
N LEU A 103 14.84 14.57 60.03
CA LEU A 103 16.07 13.86 60.38
C LEU A 103 15.95 12.39 60.00
N GLY A 104 17.08 11.78 59.63
CA GLY A 104 17.19 10.34 59.42
C GLY A 104 17.02 9.54 60.72
N VAL A 105 16.52 8.33 60.58
CA VAL A 105 16.10 7.41 61.63
C VAL A 105 16.87 6.11 61.49
N ALA A 106 17.57 5.71 62.54
CA ALA A 106 18.14 4.39 62.69
C ALA A 106 17.25 3.55 63.62
N ALA A 107 16.53 2.58 63.07
CA ALA A 107 15.60 1.72 63.79
C ALA A 107 16.12 0.28 63.87
N LEU A 108 16.02 -0.31 65.05
CA LEU A 108 16.18 -1.73 65.31
C LEU A 108 14.84 -2.24 65.85
N GLY A 109 14.18 -3.11 65.10
CA GLY A 109 12.96 -3.80 65.50
C GLY A 109 13.24 -4.66 66.73
N GLY A 110 13.99 -5.74 66.54
CA GLY A 110 14.35 -6.64 67.63
C GLY A 110 13.90 -8.04 67.33
N ALA A 111 13.35 -8.75 68.32
CA ALA A 111 12.85 -10.11 68.10
C ALA A 111 11.32 -10.12 68.04
N GLY A 112 10.73 -10.69 67.00
CA GLY A 112 9.28 -10.71 66.75
C GLY A 112 8.96 -10.05 65.41
N ASP A 113 7.70 -10.16 64.98
CA ASP A 113 7.29 -9.65 63.66
C ASP A 113 7.01 -8.14 63.74
N ASP A 114 7.92 -7.33 63.24
CA ASP A 114 7.95 -5.88 63.36
C ASP A 114 7.45 -5.15 62.10
N VAL A 115 6.86 -3.96 62.30
CA VAL A 115 6.49 -3.04 61.19
C VAL A 115 7.23 -1.72 61.34
N LEU A 116 8.28 -1.53 60.53
CA LEU A 116 9.13 -0.35 60.58
C LEU A 116 8.84 0.58 59.41
N ARG A 117 8.40 1.81 59.71
CA ARG A 117 8.19 2.85 58.71
C ARG A 117 9.03 4.10 58.98
N GLY A 118 9.93 4.39 58.05
CA GLY A 118 10.78 5.56 57.99
C GLY A 118 10.07 6.87 57.67
N GLY A 119 10.84 7.95 57.69
CA GLY A 119 10.48 9.33 57.37
C GLY A 119 11.01 9.73 56.00
N PRO A 120 10.98 11.03 55.65
CA PRO A 120 11.33 11.52 54.33
C PRO A 120 12.85 11.75 54.14
N GLN A 121 13.70 11.15 54.97
CA GLN A 121 15.15 11.34 54.97
C GLN A 121 15.83 9.98 54.94
N ALA A 122 17.12 9.93 54.62
CA ALA A 122 17.89 8.69 54.62
C ALA A 122 17.83 7.99 56.00
N ASP A 123 17.16 6.84 56.01
CA ASP A 123 16.89 6.03 57.17
C ASP A 123 17.66 4.70 57.12
N SER A 124 17.83 4.06 58.27
CA SER A 124 18.40 2.73 58.38
C SER A 124 17.47 1.89 59.24
N LEU A 125 16.75 0.97 58.61
CA LEU A 125 15.77 0.10 59.24
C LEU A 125 16.33 -1.33 59.29
N SER A 126 16.39 -1.92 60.47
CA SER A 126 16.74 -3.32 60.67
C SER A 126 15.62 -4.01 61.42
N GLY A 127 15.03 -5.05 60.84
CA GLY A 127 14.01 -5.88 61.45
C GLY A 127 14.57 -6.68 62.64
N GLY A 128 15.42 -7.66 62.35
CA GLY A 128 15.99 -8.57 63.36
C GLY A 128 15.46 -9.98 63.14
N PRO A 129 15.36 -10.82 64.19
CA PRO A 129 14.68 -12.11 64.07
C PRO A 129 13.16 -11.95 64.09
N GLY A 130 12.47 -12.44 63.07
CA GLY A 130 11.00 -12.34 62.95
C GLY A 130 10.59 -12.14 61.50
N ALA A 131 9.29 -12.13 61.23
CA ALA A 131 8.79 -11.77 59.90
C ALA A 131 8.49 -10.27 59.85
N ASP A 132 9.46 -9.48 59.43
CA ASP A 132 9.43 -8.03 59.50
C ASP A 132 8.94 -7.37 58.21
N ARG A 133 8.38 -6.17 58.35
CA ARG A 133 7.93 -5.32 57.23
C ARG A 133 8.57 -3.95 57.32
N LEU A 134 9.33 -3.59 56.28
CA LEU A 134 10.16 -2.39 56.23
C LEU A 134 9.68 -1.45 55.11
N ASP A 135 9.26 -0.24 55.46
CA ASP A 135 8.91 0.84 54.53
C ASP A 135 9.84 2.03 54.81
N GLY A 136 10.83 2.26 53.95
CA GLY A 136 11.77 3.38 54.08
C GLY A 136 11.09 4.75 53.99
N ALA A 137 9.97 4.86 53.29
CA ALA A 137 9.42 6.11 52.77
C ALA A 137 10.43 6.85 51.87
N ALA A 138 10.27 8.17 51.68
CA ALA A 138 11.15 8.89 50.77
C ALA A 138 12.55 9.04 51.37
N GLY A 139 13.61 8.81 50.62
CA GLY A 139 14.95 8.84 51.19
C GLY A 139 15.93 8.06 50.35
N ALA A 140 17.15 7.91 50.86
CA ALA A 140 18.10 6.92 50.38
C ALA A 140 18.30 5.97 51.56
N ASP A 141 17.43 4.97 51.65
CA ASP A 141 17.23 4.20 52.86
C ASP A 141 18.02 2.89 52.83
N VAL A 142 18.34 2.35 54.01
CA VAL A 142 18.96 1.03 54.16
C VAL A 142 17.96 0.11 54.85
N LEU A 143 17.45 -0.89 54.11
CA LEU A 143 16.47 -1.85 54.62
C LEU A 143 17.16 -3.21 54.83
N ARG A 144 17.16 -3.71 56.07
CA ARG A 144 17.70 -5.02 56.45
C ARG A 144 16.61 -5.82 57.15
N GLY A 145 16.22 -6.95 56.58
CA GLY A 145 15.24 -7.86 57.19
C GLY A 145 15.83 -8.48 58.44
N GLY A 146 16.65 -9.51 58.26
CA GLY A 146 17.39 -10.14 59.35
C GLY A 146 17.35 -11.64 59.24
N ASP A 147 16.89 -12.31 60.30
CA ASP A 147 16.64 -13.74 60.27
C ASP A 147 15.12 -13.95 60.04
N ASP A 148 14.76 -15.07 59.41
CA ASP A 148 13.38 -15.43 59.03
C ASP A 148 12.94 -14.84 57.67
N VAL A 149 11.71 -14.33 57.52
CA VAL A 149 11.15 -13.98 56.19
C VAL A 149 10.60 -12.57 56.23
N ASP A 150 11.33 -11.67 55.60
CA ASP A 150 11.10 -10.23 55.71
C ASP A 150 10.52 -9.63 54.42
N THR A 151 9.92 -8.44 54.53
CA THR A 151 9.29 -7.75 53.40
C THR A 151 9.74 -6.30 53.32
N ALA A 152 10.38 -5.91 52.21
CA ALA A 152 10.48 -4.52 51.79
C ALA A 152 9.15 -4.07 51.17
N ASP A 153 8.59 -2.98 51.66
CA ASP A 153 7.28 -2.50 51.22
C ASP A 153 7.33 -1.11 50.57
N TYR A 154 6.95 -1.10 49.30
CA TYR A 154 6.75 0.07 48.46
C TYR A 154 5.27 0.25 48.09
N SER A 155 4.34 -0.43 48.77
CA SER A 155 2.90 -0.43 48.43
C SER A 155 2.21 0.95 48.44
N THR A 156 2.83 1.94 49.08
CA THR A 156 2.33 3.32 49.11
C THR A 156 2.86 4.19 47.97
N ARG A 157 3.78 3.66 47.15
CA ARG A 157 4.33 4.36 46.00
C ARG A 157 3.34 4.41 44.87
N THR A 158 3.34 5.56 44.19
CA THR A 158 2.45 5.82 43.05
C THR A 158 3.21 5.92 41.73
N GLN A 159 4.54 5.99 41.80
CA GLN A 159 5.42 5.94 40.64
C GLN A 159 6.10 4.56 40.59
N ALA A 160 6.73 4.27 39.45
CA ALA A 160 7.52 3.06 39.27
C ALA A 160 8.63 2.96 40.31
N VAL A 161 8.77 1.78 40.92
CA VAL A 161 9.93 1.40 41.74
C VAL A 161 10.78 0.33 41.04
N GLY A 162 12.09 0.46 41.15
CA GLY A 162 13.02 -0.62 40.85
C GLY A 162 13.54 -1.18 42.17
N VAL A 163 13.42 -2.49 42.42
CA VAL A 163 13.93 -3.12 43.64
C VAL A 163 14.66 -4.40 43.29
N THR A 164 15.91 -4.51 43.70
CA THR A 164 16.75 -5.70 43.54
C THR A 164 17.26 -6.16 44.91
N LEU A 165 17.10 -7.43 45.24
CA LEU A 165 17.58 -8.01 46.51
C LEU A 165 19.09 -8.34 46.49
N ASP A 166 19.94 -7.37 46.12
CA ASP A 166 21.38 -7.57 45.90
C ASP A 166 22.30 -6.87 46.91
N ALA A 167 21.73 -6.15 47.90
CA ALA A 167 22.45 -5.33 48.86
C ALA A 167 23.32 -4.22 48.24
N VAL A 168 22.94 -3.72 47.06
CA VAL A 168 23.53 -2.57 46.38
C VAL A 168 22.56 -1.39 46.45
N ALA A 169 23.08 -0.17 46.56
CA ALA A 169 22.25 1.02 46.51
C ALA A 169 21.78 1.30 45.07
N GLY A 170 20.52 1.67 44.92
CA GLY A 170 19.89 1.93 43.61
C GLY A 170 18.39 1.66 43.55
N ASP A 171 17.78 1.20 44.66
CA ASP A 171 16.39 0.79 44.71
C ASP A 171 15.42 1.96 45.01
N GLY A 172 14.12 1.68 44.87
CA GLY A 172 13.01 2.59 45.15
C GLY A 172 12.53 3.36 43.93
N GLU A 173 11.82 4.48 44.15
CA GLU A 173 11.44 5.40 43.06
C GLU A 173 12.70 6.07 42.47
N ALA A 174 12.60 6.57 41.24
CA ALA A 174 13.71 7.22 40.55
C ALA A 174 14.33 8.38 41.37
N GLY A 175 15.57 8.19 41.83
CA GLY A 175 16.34 9.18 42.58
C GLY A 175 16.33 9.01 44.10
N GLU A 176 15.65 7.98 44.63
CA GLU A 176 15.72 7.58 46.05
C GLU A 176 17.08 6.96 46.36
N GLY A 177 17.41 5.86 45.68
CA GLY A 177 18.70 5.21 45.84
C GLY A 177 18.80 4.43 47.15
N ASP A 178 17.70 3.74 47.48
CA ASP A 178 17.63 2.81 48.60
C ASP A 178 18.61 1.65 48.39
N LEU A 179 18.96 0.98 49.49
CA LEU A 179 19.70 -0.28 49.51
C LEU A 179 18.82 -1.30 50.23
N VAL A 180 18.26 -2.24 49.47
CA VAL A 180 17.58 -3.41 50.04
C VAL A 180 18.58 -4.55 50.21
N ASP A 181 18.85 -4.92 51.47
CA ASP A 181 19.81 -5.96 51.79
C ASP A 181 19.29 -7.35 51.40
N SER A 182 20.19 -8.29 51.09
CA SER A 182 19.85 -9.68 50.73
C SER A 182 19.31 -10.53 51.90
N THR A 183 19.11 -9.91 53.06
CA THR A 183 18.37 -10.47 54.21
C THR A 183 16.88 -10.15 54.15
N VAL A 184 16.40 -9.56 53.04
CA VAL A 184 14.98 -9.38 52.74
C VAL A 184 14.61 -10.38 51.65
N GLU A 185 13.56 -11.16 51.84
CA GLU A 185 13.14 -12.18 50.88
C GLU A 185 11.93 -11.75 50.04
N ASN A 186 11.11 -10.81 50.54
CA ASN A 186 9.89 -10.39 49.86
C ASN A 186 9.90 -8.91 49.52
N VAL A 187 9.25 -8.59 48.40
CA VAL A 187 9.04 -7.21 47.97
C VAL A 187 7.57 -7.01 47.63
N THR A 188 7.01 -5.89 48.08
CA THR A 188 5.70 -5.41 47.62
C THR A 188 5.90 -4.10 46.88
N GLY A 189 5.67 -4.10 45.56
CA GLY A 189 5.65 -2.92 44.70
C GLY A 189 4.46 -2.01 44.98
N GLY A 190 4.43 -0.89 44.27
CA GLY A 190 3.45 0.19 44.36
C GLY A 190 2.32 0.09 43.35
N ALA A 191 1.87 1.25 42.88
CA ALA A 191 0.81 1.40 41.89
C ALA A 191 1.31 1.83 40.48
N GLY A 192 2.64 1.92 40.31
CA GLY A 192 3.30 2.23 39.04
C GLY A 192 3.80 0.96 38.34
N PRO A 193 4.40 1.07 37.13
CA PRO A 193 5.01 -0.07 36.46
C PRO A 193 6.35 -0.41 37.11
N ASP A 194 6.35 -1.40 38.00
CA ASP A 194 7.48 -1.72 38.86
C ASP A 194 8.41 -2.79 38.26
N VAL A 195 9.68 -2.77 38.65
CA VAL A 195 10.67 -3.82 38.29
C VAL A 195 11.19 -4.44 39.58
N LEU A 196 10.77 -5.68 39.86
CA LEU A 196 11.11 -6.38 41.09
C LEU A 196 11.99 -7.60 40.77
N VAL A 197 13.18 -7.64 41.36
CA VAL A 197 14.18 -8.69 41.16
C VAL A 197 14.52 -9.33 42.51
N GLY A 198 14.26 -10.63 42.59
CA GLY A 198 14.58 -11.50 43.72
C GLY A 198 16.07 -11.83 43.81
N ASP A 199 16.40 -12.80 44.67
CA ASP A 199 17.75 -13.31 44.87
C ASP A 199 17.81 -14.83 44.65
N ALA A 200 18.73 -15.54 45.32
CA ALA A 200 18.85 -16.99 45.18
C ALA A 200 18.00 -17.78 46.20
N HIS A 201 17.23 -17.08 47.06
CA HIS A 201 16.34 -17.68 48.04
C HIS A 201 14.90 -17.69 47.54
N ALA A 202 14.00 -18.35 48.27
CA ALA A 202 12.58 -18.33 47.91
C ALA A 202 11.98 -16.94 48.20
N ASN A 203 11.63 -16.20 47.16
CA ASN A 203 11.12 -14.85 47.26
C ASN A 203 9.61 -14.77 47.01
N ARG A 204 8.96 -13.76 47.59
CA ARG A 204 7.60 -13.34 47.21
C ARG A 204 7.62 -11.92 46.67
N LEU A 205 7.43 -11.79 45.35
CA LEU A 205 7.38 -10.52 44.67
C LEU A 205 5.93 -10.20 44.30
N LEU A 206 5.38 -9.15 44.90
CA LEU A 206 4.05 -8.64 44.57
C LEU A 206 4.20 -7.35 43.76
N GLY A 207 3.83 -7.32 42.48
CA GLY A 207 3.94 -6.12 41.64
C GLY A 207 3.03 -5.00 42.15
N GLY A 208 1.76 -5.30 42.38
CA GLY A 208 0.81 -4.35 42.96
C GLY A 208 -0.22 -3.92 41.93
N GLY A 209 -0.15 -2.70 41.44
CA GLY A 209 -0.90 -2.30 40.25
C GLY A 209 0.01 -1.55 39.30
N GLY A 210 -0.26 -1.59 38.00
CA GLY A 210 0.68 -1.13 37.00
C GLY A 210 1.08 -2.31 36.11
N ASP A 211 1.94 -2.07 35.13
CA ASP A 211 2.46 -3.15 34.28
C ASP A 211 3.84 -3.53 34.81
N ASP A 212 3.88 -4.58 35.63
CA ASP A 212 5.05 -4.92 36.44
C ASP A 212 5.94 -5.95 35.74
N THR A 213 7.25 -5.86 35.97
CA THR A 213 8.25 -6.85 35.54
C THR A 213 8.81 -7.57 36.77
N LEU A 214 8.62 -8.88 36.85
CA LEU A 214 8.99 -9.71 37.99
C LEU A 214 10.05 -10.74 37.59
N GLN A 215 11.13 -10.82 38.36
CA GLN A 215 12.21 -11.77 38.15
C GLN A 215 12.58 -12.43 39.47
N GLY A 216 12.18 -13.69 39.67
CA GLY A 216 12.46 -14.42 40.92
C GLY A 216 13.95 -14.70 41.15
N MET A 217 14.75 -14.68 40.09
CA MET A 217 16.11 -15.21 40.10
C MET A 217 16.08 -16.69 40.40
N GLY A 218 16.53 -17.20 41.55
CA GLY A 218 16.45 -18.63 41.85
C GLY A 218 15.92 -18.92 43.22
N GLY A 219 15.30 -20.07 43.40
CA GLY A 219 14.48 -20.29 44.59
C GLY A 219 13.22 -21.02 44.17
N ALA A 220 12.23 -21.07 45.06
CA ALA A 220 10.88 -21.45 44.71
C ALA A 220 10.03 -20.20 44.93
N ASP A 221 9.89 -19.39 43.89
CA ASP A 221 9.43 -18.02 44.03
C ASP A 221 7.92 -17.91 43.84
N VAL A 222 7.31 -16.89 44.45
CA VAL A 222 5.93 -16.49 44.18
C VAL A 222 5.98 -15.15 43.49
N LEU A 223 5.71 -15.16 42.19
CA LEU A 223 5.65 -13.95 41.35
C LEU A 223 4.18 -13.64 41.11
N ASP A 224 3.70 -12.60 41.77
CA ASP A 224 2.30 -12.18 41.70
C ASP A 224 2.20 -10.80 41.04
N GLY A 225 1.75 -10.80 39.79
CA GLY A 225 1.74 -9.65 38.90
C GLY A 225 1.08 -8.43 39.51
N GLY A 226 -0.20 -8.53 39.91
CA GLY A 226 -0.92 -7.31 40.28
C GLY A 226 -2.22 -7.12 39.52
N GLY A 227 -2.68 -5.86 39.49
CA GLY A 227 -3.45 -5.36 38.34
C GLY A 227 -2.52 -5.11 37.15
N GLY A 228 -3.06 -4.71 35.99
CA GLY A 228 -2.26 -4.40 34.79
C GLY A 228 -1.77 -5.62 34.01
N GLY A 229 -0.89 -5.38 33.04
CA GLY A 229 -0.28 -6.35 32.14
C GLY A 229 1.14 -6.70 32.55
N ASN A 230 1.29 -7.76 33.34
CA ASN A 230 2.52 -8.08 34.05
C ASN A 230 3.37 -9.11 33.31
N THR A 231 4.68 -9.02 33.48
CA THR A 231 5.68 -9.86 32.82
C THR A 231 6.52 -10.60 33.85
N ALA A 232 6.54 -11.93 33.78
CA ALA A 232 7.57 -12.73 34.46
C ALA A 232 8.75 -12.93 33.48
N THR A 233 9.96 -12.62 33.93
CA THR A 233 11.17 -12.69 33.09
C THR A 233 12.22 -13.59 33.69
N TYR A 234 12.80 -14.42 32.83
CA TYR A 234 13.92 -15.30 33.14
C TYR A 234 15.19 -14.92 32.38
N ARG A 235 15.27 -13.69 31.85
CA ARG A 235 16.32 -13.22 30.93
C ARG A 235 17.77 -13.44 31.39
N GLU A 236 18.03 -13.53 32.70
CA GLU A 236 19.37 -13.81 33.24
C GLU A 236 19.69 -15.30 33.42
N ARG A 237 18.70 -16.18 33.23
CA ARG A 237 18.93 -17.63 33.26
C ARG A 237 19.67 -18.07 32.02
N THR A 238 20.73 -18.84 32.22
CA THR A 238 21.60 -19.34 31.13
C THR A 238 21.34 -20.79 30.75
N GLY A 239 20.55 -21.51 31.55
CA GLY A 239 20.06 -22.85 31.26
C GLY A 239 18.61 -22.82 30.79
N PRO A 240 18.06 -23.96 30.35
CA PRO A 240 16.68 -24.04 29.89
C PRO A 240 15.69 -23.74 31.01
N VAL A 241 14.65 -23.01 30.68
CA VAL A 241 13.51 -22.63 31.52
C VAL A 241 12.24 -23.29 30.97
N VAL A 242 11.38 -23.77 31.86
CA VAL A 242 10.01 -24.17 31.50
C VAL A 242 9.09 -23.26 32.31
N ALA A 243 8.25 -22.48 31.64
CA ALA A 243 7.33 -21.56 32.29
C ALA A 243 5.96 -21.56 31.59
N SER A 244 4.89 -21.59 32.38
CA SER A 244 3.51 -21.58 31.92
C SER A 244 2.64 -20.59 32.71
N LEU A 245 1.70 -19.92 32.04
CA LEU A 245 0.73 -19.04 32.69
C LEU A 245 -0.52 -19.80 33.16
N ASP A 246 -0.33 -20.80 34.03
CA ASP A 246 -1.39 -21.73 34.48
C ASP A 246 -1.67 -21.73 36.01
N ASP A 247 -1.07 -20.79 36.75
CA ASP A 247 -1.15 -20.65 38.21
C ASP A 247 -0.69 -21.91 38.98
N VAL A 248 0.22 -22.72 38.41
CA VAL A 248 0.81 -23.90 39.06
C VAL A 248 2.27 -23.63 39.44
N ALA A 249 2.68 -24.13 40.62
CA ALA A 249 4.05 -23.96 41.12
C ALA A 249 5.01 -24.98 40.49
N ASN A 250 5.37 -24.80 39.23
CA ASN A 250 6.25 -25.68 38.46
C ASN A 250 7.15 -24.95 37.46
N ASP A 251 7.22 -23.63 37.53
CA ASP A 251 7.92 -22.80 36.56
C ASP A 251 9.40 -22.55 36.94
N GLY A 252 10.16 -22.02 35.99
CA GLY A 252 11.57 -21.67 36.14
C GLY A 252 12.53 -22.74 35.59
N ALA A 253 13.80 -22.64 35.99
CA ALA A 253 14.80 -23.64 35.65
C ALA A 253 14.57 -24.94 36.46
N PRO A 254 15.17 -26.09 36.07
CA PRO A 254 14.90 -27.38 36.68
C PRO A 254 15.06 -27.40 38.21
N GLY A 255 13.93 -27.48 38.91
CA GLY A 255 13.87 -27.62 40.36
C GLY A 255 13.45 -26.38 41.14
N GLU A 256 13.30 -25.23 40.48
CA GLU A 256 12.87 -23.95 41.08
C GLU A 256 11.43 -24.01 41.56
N LYS A 257 10.49 -24.32 40.66
CA LYS A 257 9.05 -24.45 40.96
C LYS A 257 8.44 -23.11 41.38
N ASP A 258 8.73 -22.09 40.60
CA ASP A 258 8.10 -20.80 40.75
C ASP A 258 6.59 -20.93 40.53
N LEU A 259 5.84 -20.08 41.22
CA LEU A 259 4.40 -19.91 41.08
C LEU A 259 4.16 -18.54 40.44
N LEU A 260 3.74 -18.54 39.18
CA LEU A 260 3.36 -17.34 38.45
C LEU A 260 1.85 -17.13 38.60
N THR A 261 1.45 -16.00 39.19
CA THR A 261 0.03 -15.66 39.36
C THR A 261 -0.26 -14.24 38.89
N ARG A 262 -1.40 -14.03 38.23
CA ARG A 262 -1.80 -12.72 37.67
C ARG A 262 -0.73 -12.10 36.74
N VAL A 263 0.08 -12.94 36.10
CA VAL A 263 1.06 -12.59 35.06
C VAL A 263 0.42 -12.83 33.69
N GLN A 264 0.71 -11.96 32.71
CA GLN A 264 0.18 -12.06 31.34
C GLN A 264 1.26 -12.33 30.30
N ASN A 265 2.53 -12.10 30.61
CA ASN A 265 3.62 -12.18 29.65
C ASN A 265 4.80 -12.97 30.21
N LEU A 266 5.53 -13.65 29.32
CA LEU A 266 6.72 -14.42 29.66
C LEU A 266 7.91 -13.99 28.80
N VAL A 267 9.08 -13.92 29.43
CA VAL A 267 10.37 -13.76 28.75
C VAL A 267 11.29 -14.90 29.17
N GLY A 268 11.82 -15.64 28.22
CA GLY A 268 12.77 -16.72 28.42
C GLY A 268 14.17 -16.23 28.84
N GLY A 269 15.06 -17.19 29.07
CA GLY A 269 16.47 -16.96 29.36
C GLY A 269 17.31 -16.92 28.09
N THR A 270 18.57 -17.31 28.21
CA THR A 270 19.47 -17.56 27.07
C THR A 270 19.55 -19.04 26.71
N GLY A 271 18.56 -19.83 27.17
CA GLY A 271 18.60 -21.28 27.26
C GLY A 271 18.06 -21.96 26.00
N ALA A 272 17.32 -23.03 26.20
CA ALA A 272 16.45 -23.60 25.17
C ALA A 272 15.13 -23.79 25.88
N ASP A 273 14.32 -22.74 25.83
CA ASP A 273 13.26 -22.50 26.78
C ASP A 273 11.93 -23.05 26.24
N THR A 274 11.02 -23.37 27.15
CA THR A 274 9.66 -23.78 26.81
C THR A 274 8.70 -22.84 27.51
N LEU A 275 8.04 -21.98 26.73
CA LEU A 275 7.11 -20.98 27.24
C LEU A 275 5.70 -21.33 26.79
N THR A 276 4.75 -21.35 27.72
CA THR A 276 3.34 -21.59 27.43
C THR A 276 2.50 -20.42 27.94
N GLY A 277 1.72 -19.82 27.03
CA GLY A 277 0.78 -18.76 27.34
C GLY A 277 -0.46 -19.25 28.09
N SER A 278 -1.56 -18.54 27.88
CA SER A 278 -2.85 -18.71 28.54
C SER A 278 -3.98 -18.60 27.51
N ALA A 279 -5.23 -18.56 27.95
CA ALA A 279 -6.37 -18.29 27.05
C ALA A 279 -6.68 -16.79 26.86
N ASN A 280 -5.79 -15.91 27.32
CA ASN A 280 -5.89 -14.45 27.17
C ASN A 280 -4.71 -13.96 26.31
N ALA A 281 -4.81 -12.73 25.82
CA ALA A 281 -3.70 -12.09 25.10
C ALA A 281 -2.39 -12.11 25.92
N ASN A 282 -1.35 -12.69 25.33
CA ASN A 282 -0.03 -12.83 25.92
C ASN A 282 1.05 -12.22 25.02
N ARG A 283 2.10 -11.69 25.65
CA ARG A 283 3.39 -11.44 25.00
C ARG A 283 4.40 -12.50 25.42
N LEU A 284 4.93 -13.26 24.46
CA LEU A 284 5.96 -14.26 24.68
C LEU A 284 7.24 -13.89 23.93
N ASP A 285 8.38 -13.88 24.62
CA ASP A 285 9.71 -13.62 24.05
C ASP A 285 10.64 -14.76 24.47
N GLY A 286 11.06 -15.61 23.53
CA GLY A 286 11.96 -16.75 23.80
C GLY A 286 13.35 -16.27 24.24
N GLY A 287 13.85 -15.23 23.57
CA GLY A 287 15.17 -14.68 23.81
C GLY A 287 16.22 -15.39 22.96
N PRO A 288 17.47 -15.49 23.44
CA PRO A 288 18.45 -16.34 22.79
C PRO A 288 18.21 -17.81 23.15
N GLY A 289 18.19 -18.70 22.17
CA GLY A 289 17.99 -20.11 22.45
C GLY A 289 17.49 -20.89 21.26
N ALA A 290 17.13 -22.15 21.48
CA ALA A 290 16.32 -22.89 20.51
C ALA A 290 15.04 -23.21 21.24
N ASP A 291 14.10 -22.28 21.18
CA ASP A 291 12.99 -22.17 22.10
C ASP A 291 11.74 -22.81 21.52
N ARG A 292 10.84 -23.20 22.42
CA ARG A 292 9.53 -23.73 22.08
C ARG A 292 8.45 -22.91 22.74
N LEU A 293 7.69 -22.17 21.93
CA LEU A 293 6.67 -21.25 22.41
C LEU A 293 5.29 -21.76 21.97
N ASP A 294 4.33 -21.78 22.89
CA ASP A 294 2.93 -22.15 22.66
C ASP A 294 2.02 -21.11 23.30
N ALA A 295 1.46 -20.19 22.51
CA ALA A 295 0.71 -19.04 23.04
C ALA A 295 -0.73 -19.40 23.45
N LEU A 296 -1.26 -20.51 22.91
CA LEU A 296 -2.57 -21.09 23.17
C LEU A 296 -3.75 -20.31 22.57
N ALA A 297 -4.41 -19.44 23.32
CA ALA A 297 -5.61 -18.78 22.82
C ALA A 297 -5.69 -17.32 23.26
N GLY A 298 -6.35 -16.50 22.45
CA GLY A 298 -6.35 -15.05 22.62
C GLY A 298 -5.46 -14.41 21.55
N PRO A 299 -5.50 -13.08 21.38
CA PRO A 299 -4.64 -12.40 20.41
C PRO A 299 -3.24 -12.20 21.00
N ASP A 300 -2.31 -13.03 20.58
CA ASP A 300 -0.97 -13.11 21.15
C ASP A 300 0.07 -12.36 20.31
N THR A 301 1.17 -11.94 20.94
CA THR A 301 2.34 -11.40 20.25
C THR A 301 3.57 -12.20 20.66
N VAL A 302 4.17 -12.90 19.71
CA VAL A 302 5.23 -13.87 19.97
C VAL A 302 6.49 -13.49 19.22
N ARG A 303 7.64 -13.56 19.90
CA ARG A 303 8.97 -13.48 19.30
C ARG A 303 9.79 -14.68 19.75
N GLY A 304 10.37 -15.40 18.80
CA GLY A 304 11.33 -16.47 19.09
C GLY A 304 12.63 -15.87 19.63
N GLY A 305 13.28 -15.05 18.79
CA GLY A 305 14.51 -14.37 19.12
C GLY A 305 15.67 -14.95 18.32
N THR A 306 16.84 -15.14 18.95
CA THR A 306 18.00 -15.69 18.24
C THR A 306 18.12 -17.19 18.46
N GLY A 307 18.52 -17.92 17.43
CA GLY A 307 18.51 -19.39 17.41
C GLY A 307 17.19 -19.94 16.88
N SER A 308 17.13 -21.25 16.62
CA SER A 308 16.05 -21.82 15.80
C SER A 308 14.86 -22.25 16.65
N ASP A 309 13.78 -21.51 16.54
CA ASP A 309 12.62 -21.64 17.42
C ASP A 309 11.48 -22.40 16.76
N VAL A 310 10.62 -22.98 17.61
CA VAL A 310 9.34 -23.57 17.18
C VAL A 310 8.20 -22.88 17.91
N VAL A 311 7.37 -22.19 17.15
CA VAL A 311 6.29 -21.36 17.67
C VAL A 311 4.94 -21.89 17.22
N LEU A 312 4.03 -22.07 18.19
CA LEU A 312 2.62 -22.31 17.98
C LEU A 312 1.87 -21.07 18.48
N LEU A 313 1.18 -20.36 17.59
CA LEU A 313 0.41 -19.16 17.95
C LEU A 313 -0.92 -19.57 18.59
N GLY A 314 -1.68 -20.46 17.95
CA GLY A 314 -2.82 -21.11 18.56
C GLY A 314 -4.15 -20.62 17.99
N THR A 315 -5.08 -20.12 18.81
CA THR A 315 -6.37 -19.60 18.29
C THR A 315 -6.55 -18.16 18.71
N GLY A 316 -6.90 -17.28 17.81
CA GLY A 316 -6.81 -15.85 18.04
C GLY A 316 -6.34 -15.15 16.78
N ASN A 317 -6.26 -13.82 16.82
CA ASN A 317 -5.58 -13.10 15.75
C ASN A 317 -4.20 -12.77 16.29
N ASP A 318 -3.24 -13.62 15.97
CA ASP A 318 -1.92 -13.60 16.58
C ASP A 318 -0.91 -12.85 15.70
N ALA A 319 0.18 -12.41 16.32
CA ALA A 319 1.30 -11.79 15.63
C ALA A 319 2.61 -12.48 15.99
N PHE A 320 3.34 -12.93 14.98
CA PHE A 320 4.74 -13.33 15.14
C PHE A 320 5.66 -12.21 14.65
N ASP A 321 6.46 -11.65 15.55
CA ASP A 321 7.40 -10.57 15.25
C ASP A 321 8.81 -11.15 15.02
N TRP A 322 9.33 -11.00 13.81
CA TRP A 322 10.73 -11.29 13.47
C TRP A 322 11.52 -10.00 13.31
N LEU A 323 12.61 -9.85 14.08
CA LEU A 323 13.46 -8.66 14.07
C LEU A 323 14.86 -8.93 13.50
N PRO A 324 15.55 -7.91 12.97
CA PRO A 324 16.91 -8.08 12.48
C PRO A 324 17.85 -8.65 13.54
N GLY A 325 18.49 -9.78 13.21
CA GLY A 325 19.38 -10.52 14.10
C GLY A 325 18.76 -11.80 14.68
N ASP A 326 17.43 -11.96 14.56
CA ASP A 326 16.74 -13.21 14.84
C ASP A 326 17.16 -14.30 13.82
N SER A 327 16.88 -15.57 14.11
CA SER A 327 17.33 -16.71 13.29
C SER A 327 16.17 -17.33 12.48
N SER A 328 16.35 -18.58 12.03
CA SER A 328 15.34 -19.28 11.21
C SER A 328 14.42 -20.10 12.10
N ASP A 329 13.11 -19.86 11.97
CA ASP A 329 12.11 -20.45 12.86
C ASP A 329 11.03 -21.22 12.09
N VAL A 330 10.32 -22.06 12.85
CA VAL A 330 9.11 -22.77 12.40
C VAL A 330 7.92 -22.20 13.14
N VAL A 331 6.97 -21.61 12.42
CA VAL A 331 5.77 -20.97 13.01
C VAL A 331 4.51 -21.67 12.51
N GLU A 332 3.56 -21.91 13.41
CA GLU A 332 2.23 -22.43 13.09
C GLU A 332 1.14 -21.54 13.70
N GLY A 333 0.32 -20.93 12.85
CA GLY A 333 -0.83 -20.10 13.27
C GLY A 333 -1.95 -20.91 13.91
N GLN A 334 -2.36 -22.00 13.25
CA GLN A 334 -3.50 -22.89 13.59
C GLN A 334 -4.92 -22.35 13.32
N GLY A 335 -5.08 -21.18 12.66
CA GLY A 335 -6.37 -20.72 12.12
C GLY A 335 -6.53 -19.20 12.19
N ASP A 336 -7.77 -18.71 12.08
CA ASP A 336 -8.11 -17.29 12.28
C ASP A 336 -7.40 -16.30 11.31
N ASN A 337 -6.93 -15.15 11.80
CA ASN A 337 -6.28 -14.13 10.97
C ASN A 337 -4.97 -13.69 11.62
N ASP A 338 -3.97 -14.55 11.47
CA ASP A 338 -2.64 -14.37 12.04
C ASP A 338 -1.74 -13.54 11.13
N THR A 339 -0.80 -12.84 11.73
CA THR A 339 0.14 -11.95 11.05
C THR A 339 1.59 -12.33 11.32
N LEU A 340 2.36 -12.57 10.27
CA LEU A 340 3.82 -12.55 10.32
C LEU A 340 4.29 -11.12 10.09
N ARG A 341 4.93 -10.50 11.09
CA ARG A 341 5.60 -9.20 10.95
C ARG A 341 7.10 -9.42 10.80
N PHE A 342 7.62 -9.17 9.61
CA PHE A 342 9.01 -9.42 9.27
C PHE A 342 9.72 -8.10 8.98
N SER A 343 10.68 -7.72 9.82
CA SER A 343 11.46 -6.49 9.64
C SER A 343 12.85 -6.75 9.08
N GLY A 344 13.17 -6.14 7.95
CA GLY A 344 14.49 -6.05 7.36
C GLY A 344 15.43 -5.13 8.14
N ALA A 345 16.68 -5.08 7.69
CA ALA A 345 17.71 -4.18 8.20
C ALA A 345 17.95 -3.04 7.22
N ASN A 346 18.47 -1.91 7.72
CA ASN A 346 18.79 -0.72 6.92
C ASN A 346 20.03 -0.92 6.01
N ILE A 347 19.97 -1.90 5.11
CA ILE A 347 20.95 -2.31 4.10
C ILE A 347 20.18 -2.96 2.93
N GLY A 348 20.75 -3.02 1.72
CA GLY A 348 20.07 -3.70 0.61
C GLY A 348 20.01 -5.21 0.79
N GLU A 349 18.80 -5.77 0.73
CA GLU A 349 18.47 -7.16 1.03
C GLU A 349 17.64 -7.81 -0.08
N HIS A 350 17.63 -9.14 -0.08
CA HIS A 350 16.81 -9.94 -0.97
C HIS A 350 15.82 -10.79 -0.15
N PHE A 351 14.53 -10.54 -0.35
CA PHE A 351 13.44 -11.30 0.27
C PHE A 351 12.73 -12.17 -0.78
N ASP A 352 12.45 -13.42 -0.43
CA ASP A 352 11.71 -14.36 -1.31
C ASP A 352 10.60 -15.03 -0.51
N LEU A 353 9.36 -14.82 -0.93
CA LEU A 353 8.16 -15.43 -0.36
C LEU A 353 7.63 -16.44 -1.37
N SER A 354 7.65 -17.72 -1.01
CA SER A 354 7.22 -18.81 -1.89
C SER A 354 6.44 -19.89 -1.15
N ALA A 355 5.54 -20.57 -1.86
CA ALA A 355 4.87 -21.75 -1.32
C ALA A 355 5.85 -22.94 -1.15
N ASN A 356 5.81 -23.59 0.00
CA ASN A 356 6.53 -24.81 0.32
C ASN A 356 5.53 -25.90 0.75
N GLY A 357 4.81 -26.45 -0.22
CA GLY A 357 3.64 -27.29 0.06
C GLY A 357 2.49 -26.42 0.57
N GLY A 358 1.92 -26.76 1.73
CA GLY A 358 0.83 -25.97 2.35
C GLY A 358 1.30 -24.81 3.22
N ARG A 359 2.60 -24.51 3.24
CA ARG A 359 3.24 -23.54 4.14
C ARG A 359 3.91 -22.43 3.32
N LEU A 360 4.01 -21.24 3.90
CA LEU A 360 4.84 -20.15 3.39
C LEU A 360 6.30 -20.43 3.76
N ARG A 361 7.20 -20.27 2.80
CA ARG A 361 8.63 -20.13 3.03
C ARG A 361 9.03 -18.69 2.75
N LEU A 362 9.61 -18.03 3.75
CA LEU A 362 10.18 -16.68 3.61
C LEU A 362 11.69 -16.78 3.76
N LEU A 363 12.43 -16.36 2.74
CA LEU A 363 13.88 -16.28 2.75
C LEU A 363 14.36 -14.85 2.83
N ARG A 364 15.48 -14.66 3.51
CA ARG A 364 16.29 -13.45 3.46
C ARG A 364 17.75 -13.83 3.28
N ASP A 365 18.41 -13.19 2.31
CA ASP A 365 19.80 -13.46 1.97
C ASP A 365 20.78 -13.05 3.07
N VAL A 366 20.51 -11.91 3.74
CA VAL A 366 21.27 -11.44 4.89
C VAL A 366 21.01 -12.33 6.10
N GLY A 367 22.09 -12.91 6.64
CA GLY A 367 22.02 -13.85 7.76
C GLY A 367 21.63 -15.27 7.35
N ASN A 368 21.29 -15.52 6.07
CA ASN A 368 20.73 -16.79 5.56
C ASN A 368 19.52 -17.27 6.37
N VAL A 369 18.50 -16.41 6.47
CA VAL A 369 17.28 -16.69 7.24
C VAL A 369 16.28 -17.44 6.35
N SER A 370 15.66 -18.48 6.90
CA SER A 370 14.61 -19.27 6.24
C SER A 370 13.49 -19.59 7.22
N MET A 371 12.41 -18.83 7.15
CA MET A 371 11.20 -19.08 7.93
C MET A 371 10.34 -20.14 7.26
N ASP A 372 9.81 -21.09 8.03
CA ASP A 372 8.83 -22.08 7.57
C ASP A 372 7.53 -21.88 8.36
N VAL A 373 6.53 -21.29 7.70
CA VAL A 373 5.35 -20.69 8.34
C VAL A 373 4.08 -21.36 7.82
N GLY A 374 3.35 -22.02 8.70
CA GLY A 374 2.04 -22.62 8.41
C GLY A 374 0.91 -21.85 9.08
N GLY A 375 -0.28 -21.84 8.48
CA GLY A 375 -1.47 -21.30 9.14
C GLY A 375 -1.49 -19.79 9.38
N VAL A 376 -0.63 -19.00 8.74
CA VAL A 376 -0.64 -17.53 8.81
C VAL A 376 -1.29 -16.93 7.58
N GLU A 377 -2.19 -15.96 7.78
CA GLU A 377 -3.00 -15.34 6.73
C GLU A 377 -2.42 -14.01 6.21
N GLN A 378 -1.68 -13.29 7.04
CA GLN A 378 -1.15 -11.97 6.69
C GLN A 378 0.37 -11.95 6.84
N VAL A 379 1.05 -11.37 5.86
CA VAL A 379 2.49 -11.11 5.94
C VAL A 379 2.71 -9.61 5.79
N ASP A 380 3.22 -8.99 6.85
CA ASP A 380 3.67 -7.61 6.85
C ASP A 380 5.20 -7.60 6.81
N LEU A 381 5.78 -7.29 5.65
CA LEU A 381 7.22 -7.18 5.47
C LEU A 381 7.62 -5.72 5.37
N ARG A 382 8.53 -5.30 6.24
CA ARG A 382 9.13 -3.97 6.21
C ARG A 382 10.58 -4.07 5.78
N ALA A 383 10.96 -3.48 4.66
CA ALA A 383 12.32 -3.59 4.14
C ALA A 383 13.34 -2.83 5.02
N ALA A 384 12.91 -1.66 5.55
CA ALA A 384 13.64 -0.85 6.53
C ALA A 384 14.91 -0.14 6.01
N GLY A 385 14.99 0.05 4.70
CA GLY A 385 15.93 0.91 3.98
C GLY A 385 17.11 0.16 3.36
N GLY A 386 17.72 0.71 2.32
CA GLY A 386 18.61 -0.01 1.43
C GLY A 386 17.98 -0.19 0.06
N ALA A 387 18.77 -0.59 -0.94
CA ALA A 387 18.20 -0.98 -2.23
C ALA A 387 17.78 -2.46 -2.14
N ASP A 388 16.50 -2.68 -1.91
CA ASP A 388 15.91 -3.96 -1.60
C ASP A 388 15.28 -4.62 -2.83
N ALA A 389 15.27 -5.95 -2.87
CA ALA A 389 14.55 -6.72 -3.87
C ALA A 389 13.70 -7.79 -3.21
N ILE A 390 12.39 -7.69 -3.44
CA ILE A 390 11.37 -8.51 -2.80
C ILE A 390 10.63 -9.29 -3.88
N ALA A 391 10.70 -10.62 -3.82
CA ALA A 391 9.97 -11.50 -4.71
C ALA A 391 8.80 -12.16 -3.96
N VAL A 392 7.58 -11.96 -4.44
CA VAL A 392 6.38 -12.67 -4.01
C VAL A 392 5.96 -13.61 -5.13
N HIS A 393 6.29 -14.89 -4.99
CA HIS A 393 5.96 -15.93 -5.96
C HIS A 393 4.50 -16.40 -5.82
N ASP A 394 4.11 -17.39 -6.62
CA ASP A 394 2.83 -18.09 -6.45
C ASP A 394 2.69 -18.67 -5.03
N LEU A 395 1.77 -18.09 -4.25
CA LEU A 395 1.43 -18.53 -2.89
C LEU A 395 0.20 -19.45 -2.85
N ALA A 396 -0.29 -19.92 -4.01
CA ALA A 396 -1.39 -20.85 -4.08
C ALA A 396 -1.13 -22.12 -3.25
N GLY A 397 -2.14 -22.52 -2.48
CA GLY A 397 -2.06 -23.69 -1.60
C GLY A 397 -1.53 -23.40 -0.19
N THR A 398 -1.01 -22.19 0.07
CA THR A 398 -0.71 -21.72 1.44
C THR A 398 -1.95 -21.12 2.11
N ASN A 399 -1.81 -20.73 3.39
CA ASN A 399 -2.82 -19.99 4.14
C ASN A 399 -2.80 -18.47 3.90
N VAL A 400 -1.77 -17.94 3.24
CA VAL A 400 -1.57 -16.51 3.07
C VAL A 400 -2.68 -15.94 2.19
N LYS A 401 -3.32 -14.88 2.69
CA LYS A 401 -4.43 -14.16 2.05
C LYS A 401 -4.07 -12.72 1.70
N SER A 402 -3.01 -12.16 2.30
CA SER A 402 -2.52 -10.82 1.96
C SER A 402 -1.04 -10.67 2.29
N VAL A 403 -0.31 -9.98 1.41
CA VAL A 403 1.06 -9.55 1.65
C VAL A 403 1.10 -8.02 1.59
N ARG A 404 1.59 -7.39 2.65
CA ARG A 404 1.84 -5.95 2.70
C ARG A 404 3.35 -5.72 2.75
N LEU A 405 3.86 -4.93 1.83
CA LEU A 405 5.25 -4.56 1.72
C LEU A 405 5.38 -3.07 2.06
N ASP A 406 6.24 -2.74 3.01
CA ASP A 406 6.55 -1.38 3.41
C ASP A 406 8.01 -1.06 3.10
N LEU A 407 8.23 -0.17 2.13
CA LEU A 407 9.55 0.29 1.68
C LEU A 407 10.10 1.45 2.53
N ALA A 408 9.43 1.82 3.62
CA ALA A 408 9.85 2.91 4.49
C ALA A 408 11.21 2.70 5.18
N ALA A 409 11.96 3.79 5.36
CA ALA A 409 13.24 3.80 6.06
C ALA A 409 13.13 3.29 7.51
N GLY A 410 14.16 2.62 8.04
CA GLY A 410 14.22 2.21 9.44
C GLY A 410 14.05 3.39 10.42
N GLY A 411 12.96 3.39 11.21
CA GLY A 411 12.71 4.38 12.27
C GLY A 411 11.95 5.64 11.82
N MET A 412 11.56 5.75 10.55
CA MET A 412 10.60 6.76 10.07
C MET A 412 9.42 6.03 9.42
N PRO A 413 8.22 6.02 10.04
CA PRO A 413 7.09 5.22 9.56
C PRO A 413 6.36 5.81 8.34
N ASP A 414 6.58 7.10 8.02
CA ASP A 414 5.78 7.84 7.02
C ASP A 414 6.62 8.34 5.82
N ALA A 415 7.87 7.88 5.68
CA ALA A 415 8.76 8.28 4.60
C ALA A 415 9.46 7.05 4.03
N GLY A 416 9.47 6.94 2.71
CA GLY A 416 10.34 6.00 2.01
C GLY A 416 11.82 6.27 2.31
N ASP A 417 12.67 5.37 1.87
CA ASP A 417 14.08 5.36 2.25
C ASP A 417 14.99 6.10 1.26
N GLY A 418 14.43 6.50 0.11
CA GLY A 418 15.14 7.17 -0.97
C GLY A 418 16.23 6.31 -1.63
N GLN A 419 16.11 4.98 -1.59
CA GLN A 419 16.89 4.03 -2.37
C GLN A 419 16.01 3.34 -3.41
N PRO A 420 16.58 2.83 -4.51
CA PRO A 420 15.80 2.13 -5.53
C PRO A 420 15.47 0.70 -5.09
N ASP A 421 14.19 0.41 -4.96
CA ASP A 421 13.65 -0.90 -4.61
C ASP A 421 12.98 -1.62 -5.79
N VAL A 422 12.99 -2.95 -5.74
CA VAL A 422 12.34 -3.79 -6.74
C VAL A 422 11.38 -4.76 -6.05
N VAL A 423 10.12 -4.71 -6.43
CA VAL A 423 9.12 -5.69 -6.00
C VAL A 423 8.70 -6.52 -7.20
N ASP A 424 9.01 -7.81 -7.21
CA ASP A 424 8.56 -8.76 -8.23
C ASP A 424 7.39 -9.58 -7.67
N VAL A 425 6.24 -9.57 -8.36
CA VAL A 425 5.03 -10.31 -7.98
C VAL A 425 4.62 -11.24 -9.12
N ALA A 426 4.43 -12.52 -8.83
CA ALA A 426 4.07 -13.52 -9.82
C ALA A 426 2.62 -14.01 -9.68
N GLY A 427 1.97 -14.21 -10.84
CA GLY A 427 0.77 -15.01 -11.01
C GLY A 427 1.01 -16.50 -10.76
N THR A 428 -0.02 -17.29 -11.03
CA THR A 428 0.00 -18.74 -10.97
C THR A 428 0.48 -19.34 -12.29
N ASN A 429 0.52 -20.67 -12.40
CA ASN A 429 0.74 -21.34 -13.70
C ASN A 429 -0.57 -21.58 -14.47
N GLY A 430 -1.65 -20.94 -14.05
CA GLY A 430 -2.97 -20.99 -14.69
C GLY A 430 -3.36 -19.62 -15.24
N ILE A 431 -4.60 -19.51 -15.73
CA ILE A 431 -5.12 -18.21 -16.19
C ILE A 431 -5.38 -17.32 -14.98
N ASP A 432 -4.74 -16.16 -14.95
CA ASP A 432 -4.90 -15.14 -13.92
C ASP A 432 -5.61 -13.89 -14.45
N ALA A 433 -6.42 -13.28 -13.59
CA ALA A 433 -7.07 -12.00 -13.83
C ALA A 433 -6.57 -11.00 -12.80
N ILE A 434 -5.45 -10.36 -13.11
CA ILE A 434 -4.70 -9.48 -12.23
C ILE A 434 -5.18 -8.04 -12.42
N ALA A 435 -5.37 -7.33 -11.31
CA ALA A 435 -5.64 -5.89 -11.34
C ALA A 435 -4.58 -5.14 -10.53
N VAL A 436 -4.00 -4.11 -11.15
CA VAL A 436 -3.05 -3.18 -10.57
C VAL A 436 -3.73 -1.83 -10.42
N GLY A 437 -3.79 -1.32 -9.19
CA GLY A 437 -4.40 -0.03 -8.92
C GLY A 437 -3.85 0.62 -7.66
N THR A 438 -4.48 1.72 -7.26
CA THR A 438 -4.07 2.48 -6.08
C THR A 438 -5.09 2.36 -4.94
N ALA A 439 -4.62 2.11 -3.71
CA ALA A 439 -5.44 2.15 -2.50
C ALA A 439 -4.81 3.10 -1.46
N GLY A 440 -5.28 4.34 -1.39
CA GLY A 440 -4.60 5.38 -0.60
C GLY A 440 -3.28 5.76 -1.26
N ASP A 441 -2.17 5.55 -0.57
CA ASP A 441 -0.81 5.79 -1.08
C ASP A 441 -0.10 4.48 -1.52
N GLU A 442 -0.82 3.35 -1.52
CA GLU A 442 -0.29 2.03 -1.86
C GLU A 442 -0.59 1.62 -3.30
N THR A 443 0.38 1.02 -3.96
CA THR A 443 0.15 0.26 -5.20
C THR A 443 -0.31 -1.14 -4.83
N VAL A 444 -1.48 -1.57 -5.32
CA VAL A 444 -2.08 -2.86 -4.98
C VAL A 444 -2.19 -3.74 -6.21
N VAL A 445 -1.66 -4.96 -6.11
CA VAL A 445 -1.83 -6.05 -7.07
C VAL A 445 -2.83 -7.05 -6.49
N SER A 446 -3.96 -7.21 -7.16
CA SER A 446 -5.06 -8.10 -6.76
C SER A 446 -5.37 -9.12 -7.85
N GLY A 447 -6.22 -10.10 -7.55
CA GLY A 447 -6.51 -11.23 -8.46
C GLY A 447 -5.57 -12.43 -8.31
N LEU A 448 -4.53 -12.28 -7.48
CA LEU A 448 -3.60 -13.33 -7.06
C LEU A 448 -4.18 -14.16 -5.90
N PRO A 449 -3.62 -15.35 -5.61
CA PRO A 449 -3.97 -16.13 -4.42
C PRO A 449 -3.86 -15.33 -3.11
N ALA A 450 -2.86 -14.44 -3.03
CA ALA A 450 -2.71 -13.44 -1.99
C ALA A 450 -2.43 -12.08 -2.64
N PRO A 451 -3.33 -11.09 -2.55
CA PRO A 451 -3.05 -9.74 -3.02
C PRO A 451 -1.83 -9.13 -2.34
N VAL A 452 -1.06 -8.35 -3.10
CA VAL A 452 0.15 -7.68 -2.65
C VAL A 452 -0.08 -6.17 -2.64
N ALA A 453 0.18 -5.51 -1.53
CA ALA A 453 0.14 -4.06 -1.42
C ALA A 453 1.54 -3.52 -1.12
N VAL A 454 1.98 -2.51 -1.87
CA VAL A 454 3.30 -1.88 -1.73
C VAL A 454 3.11 -0.43 -1.31
N ALA A 455 3.64 -0.10 -0.13
CA ALA A 455 3.59 1.24 0.46
C ALA A 455 4.95 1.95 0.37
N HIS A 456 4.91 3.28 0.38
CA HIS A 456 6.09 4.15 0.51
C HIS A 456 7.17 4.00 -0.56
N ALA A 457 6.79 3.67 -1.79
CA ALA A 457 7.67 3.84 -2.96
C ALA A 457 7.92 5.34 -3.18
N ASP A 458 9.10 5.83 -2.81
CA ASP A 458 9.44 7.26 -2.79
C ASP A 458 10.61 7.64 -3.70
N ASP A 459 11.36 6.66 -4.21
CA ASP A 459 12.42 6.89 -5.19
C ASP A 459 11.90 6.67 -6.62
N PRO A 460 12.28 7.50 -7.60
CA PRO A 460 11.94 7.27 -9.01
C PRO A 460 12.50 5.96 -9.59
N GLY A 461 13.45 5.32 -8.90
CA GLY A 461 14.00 4.02 -9.23
C GLY A 461 13.20 2.84 -8.69
N ASP A 462 12.18 3.07 -7.86
CA ASP A 462 11.30 2.01 -7.36
C ASP A 462 10.47 1.44 -8.51
N VAL A 463 10.43 0.12 -8.63
CA VAL A 463 9.68 -0.56 -9.68
C VAL A 463 8.94 -1.77 -9.13
N LEU A 464 7.65 -1.84 -9.44
CA LEU A 464 6.83 -3.03 -9.25
C LEU A 464 6.80 -3.81 -10.57
N ARG A 465 7.22 -5.07 -10.55
CA ARG A 465 7.07 -5.99 -11.69
C ARG A 465 5.96 -6.99 -11.39
N VAL A 466 5.08 -7.17 -12.36
CA VAL A 466 3.99 -8.13 -12.31
C VAL A 466 4.21 -9.14 -13.44
N ASP A 467 4.45 -10.39 -13.09
CA ASP A 467 4.64 -11.49 -14.04
C ASP A 467 3.39 -12.37 -14.07
N GLY A 468 2.76 -12.55 -15.23
CA GLY A 468 1.65 -13.50 -15.42
C GLY A 468 2.08 -14.95 -15.21
N ALA A 469 3.39 -15.23 -15.31
CA ALA A 469 4.02 -16.54 -15.21
C ALA A 469 3.59 -17.49 -16.35
N GLY A 470 2.49 -18.21 -16.22
CA GLY A 470 2.04 -19.07 -17.32
C GLY A 470 0.55 -19.22 -17.35
N GLY A 471 -0.06 -19.11 -18.52
CA GLY A 471 -1.50 -18.95 -18.58
C GLY A 471 -1.92 -18.30 -19.89
N SER A 472 -2.91 -17.44 -19.83
CA SER A 472 -3.28 -16.53 -20.90
C SER A 472 -3.98 -15.42 -20.15
N ASP A 473 -3.15 -14.56 -19.60
CA ASP A 473 -3.47 -13.78 -18.42
C ASP A 473 -4.01 -12.42 -18.82
N ALA A 474 -4.85 -11.86 -17.96
CA ALA A 474 -5.41 -10.54 -18.14
C ALA A 474 -4.89 -9.65 -17.01
N VAL A 475 -4.11 -8.62 -17.33
CA VAL A 475 -3.64 -7.62 -16.38
C VAL A 475 -4.30 -6.29 -16.68
N VAL A 476 -5.06 -5.75 -15.73
CA VAL A 476 -5.73 -4.45 -15.87
C VAL A 476 -5.06 -3.45 -14.93
N ALA A 477 -4.57 -2.33 -15.47
CA ALA A 477 -3.91 -1.27 -14.72
C ALA A 477 -4.69 0.04 -14.83
N ASP A 478 -5.11 0.63 -13.71
CA ASP A 478 -5.76 1.95 -13.69
C ASP A 478 -4.79 3.09 -13.39
N SER A 479 -4.09 3.01 -12.26
CA SER A 479 -3.29 4.06 -11.64
C SER A 479 -2.25 3.40 -10.74
N ALA A 480 -1.06 4.00 -10.64
CA ALA A 480 -0.05 3.53 -9.71
C ALA A 480 0.86 4.70 -9.28
N PRO A 481 1.09 4.91 -7.98
CA PRO A 481 2.01 5.95 -7.49
C PRO A 481 3.48 5.66 -7.86
N MET A 482 3.80 4.43 -8.26
CA MET A 482 5.12 3.99 -8.70
C MET A 482 5.09 3.42 -10.13
N PRO A 483 6.23 3.38 -10.85
CA PRO A 483 6.37 2.65 -12.10
C PRO A 483 6.00 1.16 -11.98
N VAL A 484 5.23 0.66 -12.94
CA VAL A 484 4.83 -0.75 -13.04
C VAL A 484 5.37 -1.35 -14.33
N ALA A 485 5.95 -2.55 -14.27
CA ALA A 485 6.30 -3.35 -15.43
C ALA A 485 5.48 -4.64 -15.43
N VAL A 486 4.87 -4.98 -16.56
CA VAL A 486 4.07 -6.20 -16.72
C VAL A 486 4.74 -7.11 -17.74
N LEU A 487 5.01 -8.35 -17.31
CA LEU A 487 5.51 -9.44 -18.14
C LEU A 487 4.37 -10.45 -18.33
N GLY A 488 3.98 -10.73 -19.57
CA GLY A 488 2.88 -11.65 -19.87
C GLY A 488 3.16 -13.09 -19.43
N GLY A 489 4.39 -13.55 -19.67
CA GLY A 489 4.80 -14.92 -19.36
C GLY A 489 4.54 -15.88 -20.53
N ASP A 490 4.25 -17.14 -20.20
CA ASP A 490 3.88 -18.15 -21.19
C ASP A 490 2.38 -18.04 -21.56
N GLY A 491 2.06 -17.68 -22.80
CA GLY A 491 0.71 -17.86 -23.33
C GLY A 491 0.27 -16.80 -24.30
N THR A 492 -0.92 -16.24 -24.08
CA THR A 492 -1.43 -15.12 -24.88
C THR A 492 -2.05 -14.14 -23.93
N ASP A 493 -1.23 -13.18 -23.53
CA ASP A 493 -1.50 -12.32 -22.39
C ASP A 493 -1.99 -10.97 -22.89
N THR A 494 -2.93 -10.40 -22.15
CA THR A 494 -3.56 -9.12 -22.46
C THR A 494 -3.34 -8.17 -21.31
N VAL A 495 -2.68 -7.05 -21.59
CA VAL A 495 -2.55 -5.95 -20.65
C VAL A 495 -3.49 -4.83 -21.07
N THR A 496 -4.30 -4.33 -20.14
CA THR A 496 -5.23 -3.22 -20.37
C THR A 496 -4.84 -2.04 -19.49
N ALA A 497 -4.57 -0.89 -20.10
CA ALA A 497 -4.42 0.38 -19.39
C ALA A 497 -5.76 1.15 -19.42
N LEU A 498 -6.27 1.52 -18.24
CA LEU A 498 -7.53 2.26 -18.09
C LEU A 498 -7.30 3.75 -17.88
N GLY A 499 -8.15 4.57 -18.50
CA GLY A 499 -8.32 5.98 -18.21
C GLY A 499 -9.26 6.19 -17.02
N THR A 500 -9.89 7.35 -16.98
CA THR A 500 -10.78 7.82 -15.92
C THR A 500 -12.12 8.23 -16.51
N GLY A 501 -13.02 8.79 -15.71
CA GLY A 501 -14.27 9.37 -16.24
C GLY A 501 -14.12 10.80 -16.76
N GLY A 502 -12.90 11.28 -16.97
CA GLY A 502 -12.62 12.59 -17.57
C GLY A 502 -11.39 12.52 -18.48
N PRO A 503 -11.01 13.66 -19.12
CA PRO A 503 -9.99 13.68 -20.17
C PRO A 503 -8.64 13.12 -19.74
N ASP A 504 -8.17 12.13 -20.49
CA ASP A 504 -6.91 11.44 -20.32
C ASP A 504 -6.01 11.56 -21.56
N ALA A 505 -4.70 11.55 -21.34
CA ALA A 505 -3.71 11.65 -22.41
C ALA A 505 -2.72 10.49 -22.31
N PHE A 506 -2.92 9.47 -23.14
CA PHE A 506 -2.07 8.31 -23.27
C PHE A 506 -1.02 8.51 -24.37
N THR A 507 0.21 8.14 -24.03
CA THR A 507 1.29 7.99 -25.01
C THR A 507 1.84 6.57 -24.93
N LEU A 508 1.90 5.88 -26.07
CA LEU A 508 2.48 4.55 -26.17
C LEU A 508 3.77 4.69 -26.99
N SER A 509 4.89 4.31 -26.38
CA SER A 509 6.21 4.46 -27.02
C SER A 509 6.99 3.15 -26.98
N PRO A 510 7.64 2.75 -28.08
CA PRO A 510 8.43 1.52 -28.10
C PRO A 510 9.74 1.72 -27.32
N GLN A 511 10.00 0.81 -26.38
CA GLN A 511 11.20 0.72 -25.55
C GLN A 511 11.71 -0.73 -25.57
N ALA A 512 12.17 -1.18 -26.74
CA ALA A 512 12.49 -2.59 -27.00
C ALA A 512 13.24 -3.26 -25.82
N PRO A 513 12.72 -4.38 -25.28
CA PRO A 513 11.66 -5.24 -25.83
C PRO A 513 10.21 -4.87 -25.47
N GLU A 514 9.96 -3.73 -24.83
CA GLU A 514 8.69 -3.41 -24.15
C GLU A 514 7.99 -2.19 -24.79
N VAL A 515 6.68 -2.03 -24.54
CA VAL A 515 5.95 -0.78 -24.83
C VAL A 515 5.76 -0.01 -23.53
N LEU A 516 6.25 1.22 -23.48
CA LEU A 516 5.97 2.13 -22.38
C LEU A 516 4.67 2.89 -22.68
N VAL A 517 3.66 2.64 -21.84
CA VAL A 517 2.40 3.40 -21.77
C VAL A 517 2.54 4.45 -20.67
N SER A 518 2.22 5.70 -20.99
CA SER A 518 2.34 6.81 -20.04
C SER A 518 1.11 7.70 -20.04
N ARG A 519 0.61 7.95 -18.83
CA ARG A 519 -0.43 8.92 -18.44
C ARG A 519 0.09 9.70 -17.21
N THR A 520 -0.64 10.71 -16.73
CA THR A 520 -0.20 11.58 -15.61
C THR A 520 0.17 10.82 -14.33
N ASP A 521 -0.59 9.77 -14.02
CA ASP A 521 -0.60 8.95 -12.80
C ASP A 521 -0.39 7.45 -13.09
N LEU A 522 0.08 7.13 -14.31
CA LEU A 522 0.40 5.76 -14.72
C LEU A 522 1.65 5.75 -15.59
N ARG A 523 2.64 4.96 -15.18
CA ARG A 523 3.79 4.59 -16.01
C ARG A 523 3.87 3.08 -16.05
N LEU A 524 3.49 2.51 -17.18
CA LEU A 524 3.33 1.09 -17.36
C LEU A 524 4.23 0.60 -18.49
N SER A 525 5.21 -0.25 -18.18
CA SER A 525 6.00 -0.96 -19.18
C SER A 525 5.36 -2.31 -19.48
N VAL A 526 5.13 -2.63 -20.74
CA VAL A 526 4.35 -3.80 -21.16
C VAL A 526 5.17 -4.70 -22.06
N GLN A 527 5.29 -5.96 -21.66
CA GLN A 527 5.83 -7.04 -22.48
C GLN A 527 4.82 -8.20 -22.54
N ALA A 528 3.87 -8.13 -23.47
CA ALA A 528 2.81 -9.12 -23.67
C ALA A 528 2.41 -9.20 -25.16
N GLU A 529 1.57 -10.17 -25.54
CA GLU A 529 1.08 -10.33 -26.91
C GLU A 529 0.01 -9.30 -27.29
N ARG A 530 -0.75 -8.80 -26.30
CA ARG A 530 -1.82 -7.82 -26.52
C ARG A 530 -1.75 -6.67 -25.52
N LEU A 531 -1.95 -5.46 -26.03
CA LEU A 531 -2.12 -4.27 -25.22
C LEU A 531 -3.40 -3.54 -25.63
N ALA A 532 -4.29 -3.36 -24.68
CA ALA A 532 -5.47 -2.53 -24.81
C ALA A 532 -5.29 -1.21 -24.04
N VAL A 533 -5.78 -0.11 -24.60
CA VAL A 533 -5.91 1.18 -23.91
C VAL A 533 -7.36 1.61 -24.02
N GLN A 534 -7.97 1.93 -22.87
CA GLN A 534 -9.38 2.33 -22.79
C GLN A 534 -9.49 3.70 -22.13
N GLY A 535 -9.97 4.71 -22.85
CA GLY A 535 -10.21 6.06 -22.35
C GLY A 535 -11.29 6.12 -21.25
N LEU A 536 -12.34 5.31 -21.42
CA LEU A 536 -13.54 5.21 -20.60
C LEU A 536 -14.51 6.40 -20.79
N GLY A 537 -14.14 7.61 -20.38
CA GLY A 537 -14.93 8.75 -20.78
C GLY A 537 -14.30 10.11 -20.51
N GLY A 538 -14.83 11.14 -21.17
CA GLY A 538 -14.15 12.42 -21.33
C GLY A 538 -13.42 12.46 -22.67
N ASP A 539 -12.98 13.65 -23.09
CA ASP A 539 -12.30 13.81 -24.38
C ASP A 539 -10.83 13.36 -24.26
N ASP A 540 -10.55 12.15 -24.72
CA ASP A 540 -9.30 11.45 -24.53
C ASP A 540 -8.35 11.61 -25.72
N SER A 541 -7.04 11.51 -25.45
CA SER A 541 -6.01 11.47 -26.49
C SER A 541 -5.17 10.21 -26.33
N ILE A 542 -5.22 9.33 -27.33
CA ILE A 542 -4.46 8.07 -27.35
C ILE A 542 -3.51 8.08 -28.54
N LEU A 543 -2.20 8.20 -28.27
CA LEU A 543 -1.18 8.33 -29.31
C LEU A 543 -0.20 7.16 -29.28
N ALA A 544 -0.30 6.26 -30.26
CA ALA A 544 0.63 5.15 -30.44
C ALA A 544 1.79 5.49 -31.38
N GLY A 545 3.01 5.24 -30.92
CA GLY A 545 4.23 5.54 -31.67
C GLY A 545 4.60 4.48 -32.71
N ASN A 546 5.31 4.91 -33.77
CA ASN A 546 5.95 3.99 -34.70
C ASN A 546 7.03 3.15 -34.02
N GLY A 547 7.16 1.88 -34.39
CA GLY A 547 8.13 0.91 -33.88
C GLY A 547 7.51 -0.12 -32.94
N ILE A 548 6.23 0.04 -32.57
CA ILE A 548 5.51 -0.88 -31.69
C ILE A 548 5.25 -2.20 -32.41
N ALA A 549 4.94 -2.19 -33.71
CA ALA A 549 4.73 -3.41 -34.49
C ALA A 549 5.93 -4.36 -34.46
N GLY A 550 7.14 -3.80 -34.38
CA GLY A 550 8.39 -4.55 -34.29
C GLY A 550 8.59 -5.32 -32.99
N LEU A 551 7.78 -5.02 -31.96
CA LEU A 551 7.80 -5.68 -30.66
C LEU A 551 6.87 -6.89 -30.58
N GLY A 552 6.05 -7.13 -31.61
CA GLY A 552 5.17 -8.30 -31.69
C GLY A 552 3.89 -8.20 -30.85
N ILE A 553 3.50 -6.99 -30.44
CA ILE A 553 2.29 -6.72 -29.66
C ILE A 553 1.14 -6.27 -30.59
N ALA A 554 -0.06 -6.78 -30.34
CA ALA A 554 -1.27 -6.34 -31.02
C ALA A 554 -2.00 -5.29 -30.18
N LEU A 555 -2.33 -4.14 -30.78
CA LEU A 555 -2.99 -3.04 -30.07
C LEU A 555 -4.51 -3.05 -30.26
N THR A 556 -5.20 -2.70 -29.18
CA THR A 556 -6.60 -2.28 -29.20
C THR A 556 -6.71 -0.92 -28.52
N LEU A 557 -7.18 0.10 -29.24
CA LEU A 557 -7.32 1.46 -28.74
C LEU A 557 -8.81 1.79 -28.70
N ASP A 558 -9.31 2.22 -27.55
CA ASP A 558 -10.73 2.43 -27.30
C ASP A 558 -10.94 3.78 -26.62
N GLY A 559 -11.56 4.73 -27.33
CA GLY A 559 -11.87 6.07 -26.80
C GLY A 559 -12.99 6.02 -25.77
N ALA A 560 -14.04 5.26 -26.09
CA ALA A 560 -15.28 5.13 -25.33
C ALA A 560 -16.14 6.41 -25.39
N ALA A 561 -16.51 7.04 -24.27
CA ALA A 561 -17.47 8.15 -24.32
C ALA A 561 -16.79 9.51 -24.28
N GLY A 562 -16.77 10.27 -25.37
CA GLY A 562 -16.08 11.55 -25.44
C GLY A 562 -15.73 11.92 -26.86
N SER A 563 -15.32 13.17 -27.11
CA SER A 563 -14.79 13.53 -28.43
C SER A 563 -13.30 13.23 -28.47
N ASP A 564 -12.94 12.02 -28.88
CA ASP A 564 -11.61 11.48 -28.68
C ASP A 564 -10.68 11.72 -29.87
N THR A 565 -9.37 11.72 -29.60
CA THR A 565 -8.33 11.79 -30.62
C THR A 565 -7.43 10.57 -30.52
N ILE A 566 -7.56 9.64 -31.48
CA ILE A 566 -6.85 8.37 -31.48
C ILE A 566 -5.92 8.27 -32.69
N GLN A 567 -4.66 7.94 -32.43
CA GLN A 567 -3.67 7.61 -33.44
C GLN A 567 -3.12 6.20 -33.18
N GLY A 568 -3.32 5.32 -34.15
CA GLY A 568 -2.70 3.99 -34.21
C GLY A 568 -1.20 4.03 -34.50
N SER A 569 -0.59 2.86 -34.42
CA SER A 569 0.84 2.61 -34.48
C SER A 569 1.34 2.37 -35.91
N ASP A 570 2.39 1.57 -36.05
CA ASP A 570 2.86 1.05 -37.34
C ASP A 570 2.47 -0.43 -37.58
N GLY A 571 1.62 -0.98 -36.70
CA GLY A 571 1.11 -2.35 -36.72
C GLY A 571 -0.31 -2.45 -37.27
N ALA A 572 -0.90 -3.64 -37.27
CA ALA A 572 -2.33 -3.78 -37.57
C ALA A 572 -3.12 -3.60 -36.27
N ASP A 573 -3.80 -2.47 -36.15
CA ASP A 573 -4.45 -2.06 -34.91
C ASP A 573 -5.97 -2.22 -35.00
N THR A 574 -6.61 -2.44 -33.85
CA THR A 574 -8.07 -2.32 -33.70
C THR A 574 -8.36 -1.02 -32.97
N ILE A 575 -9.13 -0.13 -33.57
CA ILE A 575 -9.47 1.17 -33.02
C ILE A 575 -11.00 1.27 -32.87
N LEU A 576 -11.45 1.67 -31.69
CA LEU A 576 -12.83 1.95 -31.34
C LEU A 576 -12.89 3.43 -30.95
N GLY A 577 -13.66 4.25 -31.68
CA GLY A 577 -13.92 5.64 -31.30
C GLY A 577 -14.84 5.67 -30.10
N GLY A 578 -16.12 5.37 -30.31
CA GLY A 578 -17.09 5.14 -29.25
C GLY A 578 -18.33 6.01 -29.40
N ASP A 579 -18.67 6.79 -28.38
CA ASP A 579 -19.79 7.75 -28.42
C ASP A 579 -19.22 9.17 -28.55
N ASP A 580 -19.97 10.07 -29.20
CA ASP A 580 -19.60 11.45 -29.53
C ASP A 580 -18.61 11.54 -30.72
N ALA A 581 -18.16 12.76 -31.06
CA ALA A 581 -17.48 13.01 -32.34
C ALA A 581 -15.96 12.78 -32.24
N ASP A 582 -15.49 11.72 -32.88
CA ASP A 582 -14.11 11.26 -32.77
C ASP A 582 -13.22 11.66 -33.96
N THR A 583 -11.93 11.80 -33.69
CA THR A 583 -10.88 12.01 -34.70
C THR A 583 -9.86 10.88 -34.65
N ILE A 584 -9.88 10.02 -35.67
CA ILE A 584 -9.12 8.78 -35.70
C ILE A 584 -8.14 8.76 -36.88
N ARG A 585 -6.93 8.24 -36.66
CA ARG A 585 -5.99 7.84 -37.73
C ARG A 585 -5.43 6.46 -37.43
N GLY A 586 -5.53 5.53 -38.38
CA GLY A 586 -4.95 4.19 -38.26
C GLY A 586 -3.42 4.20 -38.18
N GLY A 587 -2.78 5.07 -38.98
CA GLY A 587 -1.32 5.09 -39.10
C GLY A 587 -0.86 4.06 -40.13
N ARG A 588 0.31 3.46 -39.92
CA ARG A 588 0.76 2.41 -40.85
C ARG A 588 0.23 1.08 -40.35
N GLY A 589 -0.16 0.20 -41.25
CA GLY A 589 -0.77 -1.03 -40.81
C GLY A 589 -1.77 -1.55 -41.81
N GLY A 590 -2.59 -2.50 -41.38
CA GLY A 590 -3.87 -2.73 -42.02
C GLY A 590 -4.88 -2.71 -40.89
N ASP A 591 -5.46 -1.54 -40.65
CA ASP A 591 -6.16 -1.26 -39.41
C ASP A 591 -7.66 -1.54 -39.55
N LEU A 592 -8.30 -1.82 -38.42
CA LEU A 592 -9.75 -1.90 -38.30
C LEU A 592 -10.22 -0.76 -37.38
N ALA A 593 -10.94 0.21 -37.94
CA ALA A 593 -11.51 1.33 -37.19
C ALA A 593 -13.04 1.23 -37.16
N LEU A 594 -13.61 1.17 -35.96
CA LEU A 594 -15.03 1.32 -35.71
C LEU A 594 -15.21 2.70 -35.10
N LEU A 595 -15.78 3.65 -35.85
CA LEU A 595 -15.85 5.05 -35.42
C LEU A 595 -16.87 5.21 -34.29
N GLY A 596 -18.12 4.81 -34.50
CA GLY A 596 -19.07 4.68 -33.40
C GLY A 596 -20.33 5.52 -33.58
N ALA A 597 -20.85 6.06 -32.49
CA ALA A 597 -22.01 6.95 -32.53
C ALA A 597 -21.53 8.40 -32.42
N GLY A 598 -21.67 9.19 -33.48
CA GLY A 598 -21.09 10.52 -33.50
C GLY A 598 -20.94 11.02 -34.93
N ASP A 599 -20.54 12.27 -35.08
CA ASP A 599 -20.12 12.77 -36.39
C ASP A 599 -18.59 12.62 -36.47
N ASP A 600 -18.13 11.45 -36.93
CA ASP A 600 -16.73 11.05 -36.77
C ASP A 600 -15.85 11.41 -37.97
N SER A 601 -14.53 11.42 -37.76
CA SER A 601 -13.54 11.70 -38.79
C SER A 601 -12.40 10.68 -38.77
N PHE A 602 -12.27 9.91 -39.86
CA PHE A 602 -11.12 9.04 -40.09
C PHE A 602 -10.16 9.69 -41.08
N GLY A 603 -8.92 9.93 -40.66
CA GLY A 603 -7.86 10.48 -41.49
C GLY A 603 -6.91 9.43 -42.04
N TRP A 604 -6.63 9.50 -43.33
CA TRP A 604 -5.57 8.75 -44.00
C TRP A 604 -4.53 9.71 -44.59
N ALA A 605 -3.24 9.44 -44.40
CA ALA A 605 -2.15 10.24 -44.93
C ALA A 605 -1.09 9.40 -45.67
N PRO A 606 -0.25 10.02 -46.55
CA PRO A 606 0.76 9.26 -47.26
C PRO A 606 1.77 8.59 -46.32
N GLY A 607 1.85 7.27 -46.43
CA GLY A 607 2.67 6.42 -45.57
C GLY A 607 1.83 5.47 -44.71
N ASP A 608 0.53 5.74 -44.60
CA ASP A 608 -0.44 4.94 -43.87
C ASP A 608 -0.84 3.65 -44.62
N GLY A 609 -1.56 2.81 -43.89
CA GLY A 609 -2.01 1.47 -44.24
C GLY A 609 -3.09 1.36 -45.31
N SER A 610 -3.56 0.13 -45.50
CA SER A 610 -4.84 -0.14 -46.18
C SER A 610 -5.83 -0.62 -45.14
N ASP A 611 -6.85 0.19 -44.87
CA ASP A 611 -7.63 0.05 -43.65
C ASP A 611 -9.09 -0.29 -43.94
N THR A 612 -9.74 -0.89 -42.94
CA THR A 612 -11.18 -1.13 -42.90
C THR A 612 -11.79 -0.14 -41.92
N VAL A 613 -12.76 0.65 -42.39
CA VAL A 613 -13.41 1.69 -41.59
C VAL A 613 -14.92 1.46 -41.56
N GLU A 614 -15.50 1.54 -40.36
CA GLU A 614 -16.93 1.43 -40.11
C GLU A 614 -17.39 2.76 -39.47
N GLY A 615 -18.10 3.62 -40.20
CA GLY A 615 -18.61 4.90 -39.68
C GLY A 615 -19.66 4.71 -38.58
N GLN A 616 -20.57 3.76 -38.80
CA GLN A 616 -21.67 3.43 -37.90
C GLN A 616 -22.74 4.54 -37.83
N ALA A 617 -22.90 5.26 -36.72
CA ALA A 617 -24.09 6.07 -36.48
C ALA A 617 -23.77 7.56 -36.36
N GLY A 618 -23.96 8.31 -37.44
CA GLY A 618 -23.99 9.77 -37.42
C GLY A 618 -23.66 10.28 -38.81
N ALA A 619 -22.95 11.40 -38.92
CA ALA A 619 -22.47 11.91 -40.20
C ALA A 619 -20.94 11.82 -40.27
N ASP A 620 -20.46 10.72 -40.84
CA ASP A 620 -19.05 10.33 -40.75
C ASP A 620 -18.26 10.78 -41.97
N THR A 621 -17.02 11.16 -41.73
CA THR A 621 -16.11 11.71 -42.75
C THR A 621 -14.85 10.86 -42.89
N LEU A 622 -14.59 10.35 -44.11
CA LEU A 622 -13.26 9.89 -44.50
C LEU A 622 -12.48 11.06 -45.10
N ARG A 623 -11.39 11.46 -44.45
CA ARG A 623 -10.41 12.42 -44.97
C ARG A 623 -9.22 11.67 -45.55
N PHE A 624 -9.03 11.74 -46.87
CA PHE A 624 -7.95 11.08 -47.58
C PHE A 624 -6.97 12.11 -48.15
N ASP A 625 -5.79 12.25 -47.54
CA ASP A 625 -4.75 13.16 -48.00
C ASP A 625 -3.83 12.44 -49.02
N GLY A 626 -3.81 12.92 -50.27
CA GLY A 626 -2.92 12.49 -51.36
C GLY A 626 -1.47 12.92 -51.15
N ALA A 627 -0.62 12.72 -52.16
CA ALA A 627 0.79 13.15 -52.12
C ALA A 627 1.11 14.09 -53.28
N ASN A 628 2.20 14.87 -53.15
CA ASN A 628 2.66 15.81 -54.19
C ASN A 628 3.31 15.10 -55.41
N ILE A 629 2.57 14.21 -56.08
CA ILE A 629 2.91 13.41 -57.25
C ILE A 629 1.63 13.10 -58.03
N ALA A 630 1.73 12.72 -59.30
CA ALA A 630 0.56 12.27 -60.06
C ALA A 630 -0.01 10.94 -59.53
N GLU A 631 -1.30 10.94 -59.21
CA GLU A 631 -2.05 9.86 -58.57
C GLU A 631 -3.29 9.48 -59.37
N ILE A 632 -3.72 8.23 -59.18
CA ILE A 632 -5.05 7.78 -59.62
C ILE A 632 -5.76 7.34 -58.35
N ILE A 633 -6.87 8.03 -58.04
CA ILE A 633 -7.70 7.74 -56.87
C ILE A 633 -9.11 7.45 -57.37
N ASP A 634 -9.59 6.22 -57.16
CA ASP A 634 -10.90 5.77 -57.63
C ASP A 634 -11.80 5.42 -56.44
N LEU A 635 -13.02 5.95 -56.43
CA LEU A 635 -14.10 5.64 -55.49
C LEU A 635 -15.14 4.78 -56.22
N SER A 636 -15.42 3.58 -55.71
CA SER A 636 -16.36 2.63 -56.32
C SER A 636 -17.17 1.87 -55.29
N ALA A 637 -18.40 1.46 -55.63
CA ALA A 637 -19.17 0.57 -54.77
C ALA A 637 -18.59 -0.87 -54.79
N ASN A 638 -18.48 -1.48 -53.62
CA ASN A 638 -18.13 -2.89 -53.43
C ASN A 638 -19.22 -3.58 -52.60
N GLY A 639 -20.38 -3.78 -53.22
CA GLY A 639 -21.60 -4.13 -52.49
C GLY A 639 -22.17 -2.90 -51.80
N GLY A 640 -22.44 -2.99 -50.50
CA GLY A 640 -22.90 -1.84 -49.70
C GLY A 640 -21.78 -0.90 -49.23
N ARG A 641 -20.52 -1.26 -49.49
CA ARG A 641 -19.35 -0.53 -48.99
C ARG A 641 -18.71 0.33 -50.07
N LEU A 642 -18.09 1.43 -49.69
CA LEU A 642 -17.17 2.18 -50.53
C LEU A 642 -15.82 1.46 -50.57
N ARG A 643 -15.31 1.25 -51.78
CA ARG A 643 -13.91 0.93 -52.03
C ARG A 643 -13.21 2.15 -52.63
N LEU A 644 -12.28 2.73 -51.89
CA LEU A 644 -11.37 3.76 -52.39
C LEU A 644 -10.02 3.12 -52.69
N THR A 645 -9.48 3.32 -53.90
CA THR A 645 -8.15 2.81 -54.27
C THR A 645 -7.23 3.92 -54.70
N ARG A 646 -5.95 3.82 -54.35
CA ARG A 646 -4.88 4.68 -54.84
C ARG A 646 -3.79 3.85 -55.50
N ASN A 647 -3.40 4.23 -56.72
CA ASN A 647 -2.40 3.50 -57.51
C ASN A 647 -0.99 3.47 -56.85
N VAL A 648 -0.61 4.55 -56.15
CA VAL A 648 0.65 4.63 -55.43
C VAL A 648 0.57 3.81 -54.14
N ALA A 649 1.59 2.98 -53.92
CA ALA A 649 1.66 2.00 -52.82
C ALA A 649 0.53 0.95 -52.79
N SER A 650 -0.36 0.93 -53.80
CA SER A 650 -1.48 -0.02 -53.90
C SER A 650 -2.41 0.02 -52.69
N VAL A 651 -2.77 1.23 -52.26
CA VAL A 651 -3.64 1.46 -51.10
C VAL A 651 -5.09 1.14 -51.47
N VAL A 652 -5.77 0.42 -50.59
CA VAL A 652 -7.20 0.12 -50.69
C VAL A 652 -7.85 0.38 -49.34
N MET A 653 -8.80 1.31 -49.31
CA MET A 653 -9.68 1.53 -48.16
C MET A 653 -11.00 0.79 -48.39
N ASP A 654 -11.44 0.03 -47.39
CA ASP A 654 -12.76 -0.62 -47.37
C ASP A 654 -13.62 0.06 -46.31
N VAL A 655 -14.60 0.86 -46.75
CA VAL A 655 -15.31 1.81 -45.88
C VAL A 655 -16.80 1.53 -45.92
N ASP A 656 -17.41 1.34 -44.77
CA ASP A 656 -18.88 1.30 -44.63
C ASP A 656 -19.35 2.44 -43.73
N GLY A 657 -20.57 2.93 -43.95
CA GLY A 657 -21.19 3.94 -43.10
C GLY A 657 -20.57 5.35 -43.11
N ALA A 658 -19.66 5.69 -44.03
CA ALA A 658 -19.17 7.07 -44.19
C ALA A 658 -19.98 7.84 -45.24
N GLU A 659 -20.65 8.92 -44.84
CA GLU A 659 -21.47 9.75 -45.73
C GLU A 659 -20.64 10.77 -46.53
N ARG A 660 -19.54 11.28 -45.94
CA ARG A 660 -18.67 12.28 -46.55
C ARG A 660 -17.28 11.72 -46.85
N ILE A 661 -16.83 11.85 -48.08
CA ILE A 661 -15.47 11.50 -48.49
C ILE A 661 -14.75 12.75 -48.98
N ASP A 662 -13.73 13.19 -48.26
CA ASP A 662 -12.94 14.37 -48.59
C ASP A 662 -11.54 13.93 -49.04
N VAL A 663 -11.25 14.05 -50.34
CA VAL A 663 -9.93 13.74 -50.92
C VAL A 663 -9.19 15.04 -51.21
N HIS A 664 -8.00 15.21 -50.61
CA HIS A 664 -7.11 16.32 -50.94
C HIS A 664 -6.00 15.81 -51.86
N ALA A 665 -5.94 16.31 -53.10
CA ALA A 665 -4.92 15.92 -54.08
C ALA A 665 -3.54 16.45 -53.70
N LEU A 666 -3.46 17.68 -53.17
CA LEU A 666 -2.26 18.40 -52.71
C LEU A 666 -1.25 18.76 -53.83
N GLY A 667 -1.08 17.92 -54.84
CA GLY A 667 -0.54 18.30 -56.14
C GLY A 667 0.07 17.16 -56.95
N GLY A 668 0.36 17.38 -58.22
CA GLY A 668 0.54 16.29 -59.17
C GLY A 668 -0.49 16.41 -60.29
N ALA A 669 -0.34 15.65 -61.38
CA ALA A 669 -1.40 15.59 -62.38
C ALA A 669 -2.28 14.39 -62.02
N ASP A 670 -3.35 14.66 -61.28
CA ASP A 670 -4.15 13.65 -60.61
C ASP A 670 -5.39 13.27 -61.42
N ALA A 671 -5.75 11.99 -61.36
CA ALA A 671 -6.98 11.46 -61.93
C ALA A 671 -7.84 10.91 -60.80
N LEU A 672 -8.87 11.67 -60.44
CA LEU A 672 -9.80 11.35 -59.36
C LEU A 672 -11.10 10.86 -60.00
N SER A 673 -11.59 9.67 -59.66
CA SER A 673 -12.83 9.13 -60.21
C SER A 673 -13.85 8.82 -59.11
N VAL A 674 -15.09 9.24 -59.31
CA VAL A 674 -16.27 8.73 -58.59
C VAL A 674 -17.09 7.90 -59.58
N HIS A 675 -17.15 6.60 -59.35
CA HIS A 675 -18.01 5.69 -60.10
C HIS A 675 -19.44 5.69 -59.51
N ASP A 676 -20.34 4.86 -60.05
CA ASP A 676 -21.65 4.64 -59.43
C ASP A 676 -21.50 4.12 -57.99
N LEU A 677 -21.88 4.96 -57.02
CA LEU A 677 -21.86 4.66 -55.57
C LEU A 677 -23.23 4.23 -55.04
N THR A 678 -24.20 3.96 -55.92
CA THR A 678 -25.54 3.50 -55.53
C THR A 678 -25.45 2.28 -54.62
N GLY A 679 -26.10 2.36 -53.46
CA GLY A 679 -26.12 1.30 -52.47
C GLY A 679 -25.07 1.42 -51.37
N THR A 680 -24.14 2.38 -51.47
CA THR A 680 -23.27 2.78 -50.36
C THR A 680 -23.89 3.89 -49.51
N ALA A 681 -23.27 4.22 -48.36
CA ALA A 681 -23.69 5.33 -47.51
C ALA A 681 -23.27 6.72 -48.03
N VAL A 682 -22.35 6.79 -48.99
CA VAL A 682 -21.74 8.05 -49.45
C VAL A 682 -22.77 8.97 -50.08
N THR A 683 -22.96 10.17 -49.51
CA THR A 683 -23.83 11.21 -50.06
C THR A 683 -23.05 12.38 -50.64
N ASP A 684 -21.84 12.64 -50.14
CA ASP A 684 -20.99 13.74 -50.59
C ASP A 684 -19.54 13.27 -50.80
N ALA A 685 -18.97 13.58 -51.96
CA ALA A 685 -17.56 13.41 -52.26
C ALA A 685 -16.94 14.76 -52.62
N THR A 686 -15.99 15.24 -51.81
CA THR A 686 -15.26 16.48 -52.06
C THR A 686 -13.87 16.17 -52.58
N PHE A 687 -13.49 16.79 -53.69
CA PHE A 687 -12.15 16.75 -54.25
C PHE A 687 -11.52 18.14 -54.17
N ASP A 688 -10.47 18.26 -53.37
CA ASP A 688 -9.67 19.48 -53.26
C ASP A 688 -8.40 19.35 -54.09
N LEU A 689 -8.34 20.11 -55.18
CA LEU A 689 -7.22 20.16 -56.11
C LEU A 689 -6.15 21.20 -55.69
N ALA A 690 -6.32 21.82 -54.51
CA ALA A 690 -5.39 22.83 -54.04
C ALA A 690 -4.00 22.28 -53.72
N ALA A 691 -2.98 23.12 -53.92
CA ALA A 691 -1.62 22.85 -53.52
C ALA A 691 -1.52 22.64 -52.01
N PHE A 692 -0.62 21.76 -51.56
CA PHE A 692 -0.38 21.48 -50.14
C PHE A 692 -0.33 22.74 -49.24
N GLY A 693 -1.22 22.80 -48.25
CA GLY A 693 -1.28 23.89 -47.28
C GLY A 693 -1.83 25.22 -47.83
N THR A 694 -2.50 25.18 -48.98
CA THR A 694 -3.11 26.36 -49.61
C THR A 694 -4.55 26.08 -50.02
N THR A 695 -5.25 27.10 -50.53
CA THR A 695 -6.57 26.98 -51.15
C THR A 695 -6.52 27.34 -52.64
N MET A 696 -5.31 27.50 -53.18
CA MET A 696 -5.09 27.75 -54.61
C MET A 696 -4.72 26.42 -55.24
N GLY A 697 -5.17 26.17 -56.46
CA GLY A 697 -4.76 25.02 -57.21
C GLY A 697 -3.24 24.88 -57.35
N ASP A 698 -2.82 23.67 -57.67
CA ASP A 698 -1.43 23.25 -57.61
C ASP A 698 -0.63 23.59 -58.89
N GLY A 699 -1.32 24.11 -59.92
CA GLY A 699 -0.75 24.44 -61.22
C GLY A 699 -0.36 23.23 -62.07
N GLN A 700 -0.81 22.03 -61.73
CA GLN A 700 -0.81 20.85 -62.59
C GLN A 700 -2.18 20.72 -63.28
N ALA A 701 -2.35 19.64 -64.05
CA ALA A 701 -3.58 19.41 -64.80
C ALA A 701 -4.26 18.17 -64.23
N ASP A 702 -5.33 18.40 -63.50
CA ASP A 702 -6.10 17.35 -62.84
C ASP A 702 -7.34 16.99 -63.64
N THR A 703 -7.79 15.75 -63.47
CA THR A 703 -9.02 15.26 -64.06
C THR A 703 -9.91 14.65 -62.98
N VAL A 704 -11.12 15.19 -62.85
CA VAL A 704 -12.17 14.62 -62.02
C VAL A 704 -13.18 13.91 -62.92
N ASN A 705 -13.27 12.59 -62.82
CA ASN A 705 -14.25 11.77 -63.53
C ASN A 705 -15.45 11.49 -62.62
N VAL A 706 -16.67 11.70 -63.12
CA VAL A 706 -17.91 11.40 -62.41
C VAL A 706 -18.78 10.52 -63.31
N ASP A 707 -19.05 9.30 -62.86
CA ASP A 707 -19.89 8.35 -63.60
C ASP A 707 -21.29 8.29 -63.02
N ALA A 708 -22.29 8.26 -63.89
CA ALA A 708 -23.66 7.94 -63.52
C ALA A 708 -23.88 6.41 -63.50
N THR A 709 -25.14 5.99 -63.43
CA THR A 709 -25.54 4.59 -63.40
C THR A 709 -25.59 4.00 -64.81
N GLN A 710 -26.11 2.78 -64.96
CA GLN A 710 -26.37 2.15 -66.27
C GLN A 710 -27.83 2.35 -66.72
N GLY A 711 -28.57 3.27 -66.09
CA GLY A 711 -29.93 3.63 -66.46
C GLY A 711 -30.11 5.15 -66.49
N ALA A 712 -31.33 5.58 -66.81
CA ALA A 712 -31.65 7.00 -67.01
C ALA A 712 -31.33 7.88 -65.78
N ASP A 713 -30.42 8.83 -65.96
CA ASP A 713 -29.88 9.73 -64.96
C ASP A 713 -30.07 11.21 -65.31
N VAL A 714 -30.08 12.07 -64.29
CA VAL A 714 -30.12 13.52 -64.46
C VAL A 714 -29.02 14.14 -63.61
N ALA A 715 -27.94 14.57 -64.27
CA ALA A 715 -26.82 15.26 -63.64
C ALA A 715 -26.90 16.77 -63.91
N THR A 716 -26.75 17.58 -62.87
CA THR A 716 -26.60 19.04 -62.99
C THR A 716 -25.22 19.47 -62.56
N VAL A 717 -24.54 20.28 -63.36
CA VAL A 717 -23.22 20.84 -63.05
C VAL A 717 -23.35 22.35 -62.89
N ALA A 718 -22.92 22.87 -61.73
CA ALA A 718 -22.96 24.30 -61.46
C ALA A 718 -21.78 24.73 -60.59
N GLY A 719 -21.37 26.00 -60.74
CA GLY A 719 -20.27 26.55 -59.96
C GLY A 719 -19.48 27.62 -60.69
N ASP A 720 -18.40 28.07 -60.06
CA ASP A 720 -17.47 29.09 -60.56
C ASP A 720 -16.05 28.80 -60.05
N ALA A 721 -15.13 29.77 -60.17
CA ALA A 721 -13.74 29.62 -59.73
C ALA A 721 -13.57 29.31 -58.22
N SER A 722 -14.61 29.50 -57.39
CA SER A 722 -14.58 29.17 -55.96
C SER A 722 -14.95 27.73 -55.64
N GLY A 723 -15.59 27.04 -56.59
CA GLY A 723 -15.98 25.64 -56.45
C GLY A 723 -17.03 25.23 -57.47
N VAL A 724 -17.00 23.95 -57.84
CA VAL A 724 -17.92 23.31 -58.78
C VAL A 724 -18.62 22.14 -58.11
N ALA A 725 -19.88 21.89 -58.43
CA ALA A 725 -20.60 20.74 -57.93
C ALA A 725 -21.36 20.01 -59.04
N VAL A 726 -21.32 18.67 -58.99
CA VAL A 726 -22.18 17.76 -59.74
C VAL A 726 -23.22 17.20 -58.78
N ALA A 727 -24.50 17.37 -59.11
CA ALA A 727 -25.62 16.90 -58.30
C ALA A 727 -26.62 16.12 -59.16
N GLY A 728 -27.52 15.37 -58.50
CA GLY A 728 -28.54 14.56 -59.15
C GLY A 728 -28.18 13.08 -59.34
N LEU A 729 -26.92 12.71 -59.08
CA LEU A 729 -26.42 11.34 -59.01
C LEU A 729 -26.46 10.79 -57.56
N ALA A 730 -26.01 9.55 -57.36
CA ALA A 730 -26.02 8.86 -56.06
C ALA A 730 -25.33 9.67 -54.94
N SER A 731 -24.19 10.29 -55.25
CA SER A 731 -23.47 11.21 -54.37
C SER A 731 -23.30 12.56 -55.05
N ARG A 732 -23.39 13.65 -54.29
CA ARG A 732 -22.99 14.97 -54.74
C ARG A 732 -21.47 15.05 -54.79
N VAL A 733 -20.91 15.37 -55.96
CA VAL A 733 -19.47 15.59 -56.12
C VAL A 733 -19.19 17.09 -56.05
N SER A 734 -18.30 17.52 -55.15
CA SER A 734 -17.85 18.90 -55.04
C SER A 734 -16.37 18.99 -55.37
N ILE A 735 -15.97 20.00 -56.13
CA ILE A 735 -14.59 20.24 -56.54
C ILE A 735 -14.22 21.64 -56.07
N VAL A 736 -13.08 21.75 -55.39
CA VAL A 736 -12.50 23.01 -54.93
C VAL A 736 -11.03 23.07 -55.32
N GLY A 737 -10.45 24.27 -55.34
CA GLY A 737 -9.04 24.46 -55.71
C GLY A 737 -8.75 24.37 -57.22
N GLN A 738 -9.76 24.15 -58.06
CA GLN A 738 -9.62 23.94 -59.50
C GLN A 738 -9.09 25.14 -60.28
N GLU A 739 -8.36 24.88 -61.38
CA GLU A 739 -7.97 25.85 -62.39
C GLU A 739 -8.60 25.57 -63.76
N ALA A 740 -9.54 26.42 -64.17
CA ALA A 740 -10.24 26.31 -65.45
C ALA A 740 -9.35 26.17 -66.72
N ALA A 741 -8.07 26.55 -66.65
CA ALA A 741 -7.14 26.44 -67.77
C ALA A 741 -6.41 25.08 -67.84
N LEU A 742 -6.38 24.32 -66.76
CA LEU A 742 -5.59 23.11 -66.61
C LEU A 742 -6.47 21.90 -66.27
N ASP A 743 -7.43 22.08 -65.37
CA ASP A 743 -8.23 20.99 -64.84
C ASP A 743 -9.48 20.71 -65.65
N THR A 744 -9.91 19.46 -65.59
CA THR A 744 -11.05 18.96 -66.35
C THR A 744 -12.01 18.17 -65.48
N LEU A 745 -13.28 18.51 -65.53
CA LEU A 745 -14.37 17.69 -65.03
C LEU A 745 -14.94 16.88 -66.19
N ALA A 746 -14.80 15.55 -66.13
CA ALA A 746 -15.43 14.62 -67.04
C ALA A 746 -16.67 14.00 -66.40
N VAL A 747 -17.86 14.24 -66.95
CA VAL A 747 -19.12 13.60 -66.52
C VAL A 747 -19.52 12.56 -67.57
N ARG A 748 -19.63 11.29 -67.16
CA ARG A 748 -19.99 10.16 -68.04
C ARG A 748 -21.31 9.56 -67.58
N LEU A 749 -22.36 9.68 -68.39
CA LEU A 749 -23.70 9.22 -68.02
C LEU A 749 -23.92 7.72 -68.33
N LEU A 750 -23.03 7.14 -69.15
CA LEU A 750 -22.89 5.70 -69.43
C LEU A 750 -23.99 5.10 -70.30
N ALA A 751 -25.14 4.74 -69.74
CA ALA A 751 -26.21 4.12 -70.51
C ALA A 751 -27.56 4.49 -69.91
N GLY A 752 -28.57 4.70 -70.75
CA GLY A 752 -29.82 5.30 -70.30
C GLY A 752 -30.20 6.48 -71.21
N ASP A 753 -31.45 6.95 -71.10
CA ASP A 753 -31.81 8.22 -71.72
C ASP A 753 -31.54 9.31 -70.67
N ASP A 754 -30.38 9.94 -70.77
CA ASP A 754 -29.79 10.73 -69.69
C ASP A 754 -29.88 12.25 -69.96
N VAL A 755 -29.71 13.04 -68.90
CA VAL A 755 -29.64 14.50 -68.99
C VAL A 755 -28.43 15.04 -68.23
N LEU A 756 -27.55 15.75 -68.93
CA LEU A 756 -26.53 16.62 -68.34
C LEU A 756 -26.95 18.08 -68.51
N ASP A 757 -27.18 18.79 -67.41
CA ASP A 757 -27.39 20.25 -67.42
C ASP A 757 -26.23 20.97 -66.74
N ALA A 758 -25.27 21.46 -67.54
CA ALA A 758 -24.14 22.26 -67.07
C ALA A 758 -24.33 23.77 -67.29
N SER A 759 -25.55 24.23 -67.60
CA SER A 759 -25.82 25.65 -67.87
C SER A 759 -25.56 26.57 -66.66
N GLY A 760 -25.46 25.99 -65.45
CA GLY A 760 -25.10 26.66 -64.21
C GLY A 760 -23.59 26.79 -63.96
N LEU A 761 -22.72 26.24 -64.83
CA LEU A 761 -21.27 26.31 -64.69
C LEU A 761 -20.71 27.56 -65.39
N ALA A 762 -20.05 28.43 -64.63
CA ALA A 762 -19.42 29.63 -65.14
C ALA A 762 -18.15 29.33 -65.95
N ALA A 763 -17.80 30.23 -66.88
CA ALA A 763 -16.67 30.07 -67.79
C ALA A 763 -15.30 29.97 -67.09
N ASP A 764 -15.20 30.43 -65.84
CA ASP A 764 -14.01 30.40 -64.99
C ASP A 764 -14.03 29.30 -63.92
N GLY A 765 -15.01 28.39 -63.95
CA GLY A 765 -15.12 27.25 -63.02
C GLY A 765 -14.10 26.15 -63.29
N ILE A 766 -14.48 25.14 -64.07
CA ILE A 766 -13.61 24.04 -64.52
C ILE A 766 -13.94 23.71 -65.98
N ARG A 767 -12.99 23.18 -66.75
CA ARG A 767 -13.28 22.74 -68.12
C ARG A 767 -14.18 21.50 -68.08
N LEU A 768 -15.29 21.52 -68.80
CA LEU A 768 -16.24 20.41 -68.85
C LEU A 768 -15.97 19.47 -70.03
N SER A 769 -16.06 18.17 -69.77
CA SER A 769 -16.18 17.11 -70.76
C SER A 769 -17.40 16.24 -70.41
N GLY A 770 -18.51 16.39 -71.14
CA GLY A 770 -19.73 15.58 -70.94
C GLY A 770 -19.83 14.46 -71.96
N ALA A 771 -20.14 13.24 -71.50
CA ALA A 771 -20.47 12.11 -72.36
C ALA A 771 -21.84 11.54 -71.96
N GLY A 772 -22.74 11.42 -72.94
CA GLY A 772 -24.05 10.79 -72.78
C GLY A 772 -23.89 9.29 -72.60
N GLY A 773 -23.64 8.58 -73.69
CA GLY A 773 -23.33 7.15 -73.64
C GLY A 773 -24.25 6.36 -74.56
N ASP A 774 -24.72 5.20 -74.13
CA ASP A 774 -25.72 4.42 -74.87
C ASP A 774 -27.15 4.88 -74.49
N GLY A 775 -27.88 5.55 -75.39
CA GLY A 775 -29.27 5.98 -75.18
C GLY A 775 -29.57 7.33 -75.82
N ASP A 776 -30.81 7.83 -75.71
CA ASP A 776 -31.19 9.11 -76.31
C ASP A 776 -30.96 10.25 -75.30
N ASP A 777 -29.82 10.94 -75.40
CA ASP A 777 -29.33 11.84 -74.34
C ASP A 777 -29.58 13.32 -74.59
N VAL A 778 -29.62 14.12 -73.51
CA VAL A 778 -29.64 15.58 -73.57
C VAL A 778 -28.45 16.17 -72.81
N LEU A 779 -27.52 16.77 -73.54
CA LEU A 779 -26.30 17.38 -72.99
C LEU A 779 -26.34 18.91 -73.21
N ILE A 780 -26.38 19.66 -72.12
CA ILE A 780 -26.31 21.13 -72.11
C ILE A 780 -24.98 21.56 -71.50
N GLY A 781 -24.16 22.25 -72.28
CA GLY A 781 -22.86 22.79 -71.90
C GLY A 781 -22.93 24.01 -70.98
N SER A 782 -21.74 24.50 -70.63
CA SER A 782 -21.51 25.60 -69.71
C SER A 782 -21.41 26.95 -70.44
N ALA A 783 -20.93 27.99 -69.75
CA ALA A 783 -20.50 29.24 -70.39
C ALA A 783 -19.03 29.23 -70.85
N GLY A 784 -18.30 28.13 -70.57
CA GLY A 784 -16.88 27.92 -70.83
C GLY A 784 -16.62 27.31 -72.21
N ALA A 785 -15.51 26.59 -72.36
CA ALA A 785 -15.26 25.78 -73.55
C ALA A 785 -15.47 24.31 -73.19
N ASP A 786 -16.45 23.68 -73.82
CA ASP A 786 -16.91 22.34 -73.47
C ASP A 786 -16.52 21.30 -74.51
N ALA A 787 -16.40 20.04 -74.08
CA ALA A 787 -16.38 18.89 -74.96
C ALA A 787 -17.60 18.00 -74.67
N LEU A 788 -18.58 17.97 -75.57
CA LEU A 788 -19.80 17.17 -75.38
C LEU A 788 -19.85 16.05 -76.42
N PHE A 789 -20.05 14.82 -75.94
CA PHE A 789 -20.11 13.60 -76.72
C PHE A 789 -21.46 12.92 -76.49
N GLY A 790 -22.30 12.81 -77.52
CA GLY A 790 -23.58 12.08 -77.44
C GLY A 790 -23.39 10.58 -77.33
N ASP A 791 -22.34 10.06 -77.99
CA ASP A 791 -22.10 8.63 -78.16
C ASP A 791 -23.23 7.94 -78.97
N ALA A 792 -23.89 6.89 -78.48
CA ALA A 792 -24.78 6.06 -79.29
C ALA A 792 -26.26 6.25 -78.94
N GLY A 793 -27.01 6.91 -79.83
CA GLY A 793 -28.45 7.14 -79.71
C GLY A 793 -28.86 8.38 -80.47
N ASP A 794 -30.12 8.84 -80.32
CA ASP A 794 -30.60 10.08 -80.93
C ASP A 794 -30.47 11.25 -79.93
N ASP A 795 -29.31 11.91 -79.95
CA ASP A 795 -28.91 12.84 -78.89
C ASP A 795 -29.21 14.32 -79.19
N VAL A 796 -29.33 15.12 -78.13
CA VAL A 796 -29.43 16.58 -78.17
C VAL A 796 -28.24 17.22 -77.44
N LEU A 797 -27.33 17.85 -78.19
CA LEU A 797 -26.18 18.57 -77.66
C LEU A 797 -26.38 20.08 -77.84
N ILE A 798 -26.31 20.83 -76.75
CA ILE A 798 -26.38 22.29 -76.72
C ILE A 798 -25.09 22.80 -76.09
N GLY A 799 -24.15 23.32 -76.89
CA GLY A 799 -22.84 23.76 -76.39
C GLY A 799 -22.91 24.98 -75.47
N GLY A 800 -23.82 25.92 -75.75
CA GLY A 800 -23.87 27.20 -75.04
C GLY A 800 -22.83 28.21 -75.57
N PRO A 801 -22.54 29.27 -74.81
CA PRO A 801 -21.49 30.23 -75.15
C PRO A 801 -20.11 29.60 -74.93
N GLY A 802 -19.23 29.65 -75.93
CA GLY A 802 -17.96 28.96 -75.78
C GLY A 802 -17.25 28.67 -77.08
N ASN A 803 -16.08 28.03 -77.00
CA ASN A 803 -15.46 27.35 -78.13
C ASN A 803 -15.62 25.85 -77.90
N ASP A 804 -16.79 25.33 -78.26
CA ASP A 804 -17.18 23.99 -77.86
C ASP A 804 -16.86 22.95 -78.93
N ALA A 805 -16.52 21.75 -78.47
CA ALA A 805 -16.33 20.56 -79.27
C ALA A 805 -17.54 19.65 -79.07
N LEU A 806 -18.45 19.63 -80.05
CA LEU A 806 -19.67 18.83 -80.01
C LEU A 806 -19.57 17.66 -80.99
N ASP A 807 -19.71 16.44 -80.51
CA ASP A 807 -19.78 15.22 -81.30
C ASP A 807 -21.00 14.39 -80.89
N GLY A 808 -22.04 14.38 -81.72
CA GLY A 808 -23.23 13.58 -81.42
C GLY A 808 -23.03 12.07 -81.60
N GLY A 809 -21.91 11.60 -82.17
CA GLY A 809 -21.73 10.16 -82.42
C GLY A 809 -22.73 9.56 -83.43
N PRO A 810 -22.92 8.22 -83.44
CA PRO A 810 -23.89 7.54 -84.31
C PRO A 810 -25.36 7.72 -83.89
N GLY A 811 -26.18 8.35 -84.73
CA GLY A 811 -27.64 8.47 -84.56
C GLY A 811 -28.24 9.66 -85.33
N ASP A 812 -29.53 9.95 -85.11
CA ASP A 812 -30.22 11.14 -85.65
C ASP A 812 -30.13 12.32 -84.65
N ASN A 813 -28.93 12.91 -84.57
CA ASN A 813 -28.58 13.88 -83.52
C ASN A 813 -28.96 15.33 -83.83
N ILE A 814 -29.27 16.09 -82.78
CA ILE A 814 -29.47 17.55 -82.79
C ILE A 814 -28.29 18.22 -82.08
N VAL A 815 -27.51 19.00 -82.83
CA VAL A 815 -26.35 19.74 -82.29
C VAL A 815 -26.58 21.24 -82.47
N ILE A 816 -26.54 22.00 -81.37
CA ILE A 816 -26.77 23.45 -81.31
C ILE A 816 -25.54 24.12 -80.71
N GLN A 817 -24.96 25.06 -81.46
CA GLN A 817 -23.87 25.93 -81.01
C GLN A 817 -24.31 27.39 -81.14
N ASP A 818 -24.14 28.17 -80.07
CA ASP A 818 -24.52 29.59 -80.01
C ASP A 818 -23.43 30.55 -80.52
#